data_AF-A0A8B6CJV5-F1
#
_entry.id   AF-A0A8B6CJV5-F1
#
_cell.length_a   1.000
_cell.length_b   1.000
_cell.length_c   1.000
_cell.angle_alpha   90.00
_cell.angle_beta   90.00
_cell.angle_gamma   90.00
#
_symmetry.space_group_name_H-M   'P 1'
#
loop_
_entity.id
_entity.type
_entity.pdbx_description
1 polymer ?
#
loop_
_entity_poly.entity_id
_entity_poly.type
_entity_poly.pdbx_seq_one_letter_code
_entity_poly.pdbx_strand_id
1 'polypeptide(L)'
;MRSPKIVLSIISGVHHFKVWKNPRMKDQFKKGIIRAANRTEMWVITNGIDDGVSSMIGEAVQEENILRANSRYNLSQLRPDAVKKFHKLTMIGVMPKHKISYQDLLDGSDCINVTNEGCKFKKDIYELNPDHTHFIMVETETPDDKEKVQYVEFRFNFERQLQCQLGRPRRYKRLLSFGSDDETSEIIEPTTQPIPVIGLVIQGSPRGIDLVLFYLRNKMPIVVVKGSGGCADLLAYAIEESQERSADSSLILHNRAVPDLNAKPDGDYEEHHLKPELLKMIVHTFPNTFKENDFAKNVLRDKILECVSLATEDERTFVTILNTQGWDANLADLDKYILKALFKSEIKSNSRWRERAYKDLTLLLDWNRPDLAQSEIFSSRDFSRIKVDKTLFEKSLMKTDREEFVSLFLDQGFLIHKYLNHKHLKYLFDKAEDSEFFTTVCLEGVLGKTHIIPDQPLPQDFLVNDLNKLVAKLSGIKDFVQPYELSMNSVELYVLDPVVAERKAINCLIIWAVLFSRPKLAKVLWYRCDEPIPVALICSNMYRELSKCSMELYQRTEMETCAKEFGMMALGVLDISYSDVSAQAYAMLSKPLPDFNNKSAIEIAYDASYGSFIAHPCCQRWLTRKLFGSIQVKELDWGICRLPYWFKVY
;
A
#
# COMPACT_ATOMS: atom_id res chain seq x y z
N MET A 1 23.36 2.86 -11.66
CA MET A 1 22.17 2.59 -10.81
C MET A 1 20.91 2.57 -11.68
N ARG A 2 19.80 1.95 -11.22
CA ARG A 2 18.48 2.14 -11.85
C ARG A 2 17.92 3.51 -11.45
N SER A 3 17.15 4.15 -12.32
CA SER A 3 16.48 5.42 -12.00
C SER A 3 15.46 5.24 -10.87
N PRO A 4 15.45 6.14 -9.86
CA PRO A 4 14.48 6.07 -8.76
C PRO A 4 13.08 6.47 -9.24
N LYS A 5 12.06 5.97 -8.54
CA LYS A 5 10.68 6.44 -8.67
C LYS A 5 10.41 7.68 -7.82
N ILE A 6 11.17 7.87 -6.75
CA ILE A 6 11.03 8.97 -5.79
C ILE A 6 12.38 9.19 -5.09
N VAL A 7 12.66 10.42 -4.72
CA VAL A 7 13.85 10.79 -3.94
C VAL A 7 13.41 11.47 -2.66
N LEU A 8 13.96 11.02 -1.54
CA LEU A 8 13.73 11.59 -0.22
C LEU A 8 15.04 12.19 0.32
N SER A 9 15.09 13.50 0.49
CA SER A 9 16.26 14.18 1.07
C SER A 9 16.04 14.46 2.55
N ILE A 10 16.92 13.95 3.40
CA ILE A 10 16.88 14.16 4.85
C ILE A 10 17.56 15.47 5.20
N ILE A 11 16.78 16.41 5.72
CA ILE A 11 17.25 17.72 6.19
C ILE A 11 17.34 17.67 7.71
N SER A 12 18.56 17.44 8.20
CA SER A 12 18.89 17.39 9.63
C SER A 12 20.24 18.07 9.89
N GLY A 13 20.64 18.21 11.16
CA GLY A 13 21.94 18.81 11.50
C GLY A 13 22.64 18.03 12.61
N VAL A 14 23.93 17.73 12.43
CA VAL A 14 24.70 16.87 13.35
C VAL A 14 25.01 17.58 14.67
N HIS A 15 25.59 18.79 14.62
CA HIS A 15 25.97 19.52 15.85
C HIS A 15 24.83 19.81 16.82
N HIS A 16 23.61 19.94 16.31
CA HIS A 16 22.43 20.28 17.12
C HIS A 16 21.51 19.08 17.31
N PHE A 17 21.93 17.90 16.84
CA PHE A 17 21.15 16.70 17.01
C PHE A 17 21.09 16.33 18.48
N LYS A 18 19.88 16.02 18.96
CA LYS A 18 19.66 15.49 20.30
C LYS A 18 18.94 14.16 20.16
N VAL A 19 19.43 13.14 20.84
CA VAL A 19 18.76 11.83 20.87
C VAL A 19 17.33 12.03 21.39
N TRP A 20 16.35 11.45 20.69
CA TRP A 20 14.96 11.53 21.10
C TRP A 20 14.74 10.86 22.45
N LYS A 21 14.11 11.58 23.38
CA LYS A 21 13.81 11.08 24.73
C LYS A 21 12.88 9.87 24.70
N ASN A 22 11.99 9.80 23.71
CA ASN A 22 11.06 8.70 23.56
C ASN A 22 11.65 7.65 22.59
N PRO A 23 12.04 6.45 23.06
CA PRO A 23 12.63 5.41 22.21
C PRO A 23 11.64 4.92 21.14
N ARG A 24 10.33 4.95 21.44
CA ARG A 24 9.28 4.59 20.48
C ARG A 24 9.33 5.44 19.22
N MET A 25 9.69 6.73 19.34
CA MET A 25 9.81 7.64 18.21
C MET A 25 10.94 7.20 17.26
N LYS A 26 12.08 6.77 17.83
CA LYS A 26 13.23 6.24 17.09
C LYS A 26 12.81 5.00 16.31
N ASP A 27 12.18 4.04 16.97
CA ASP A 27 11.76 2.77 16.36
C ASP A 27 10.68 2.97 15.29
N GLN A 28 9.70 3.85 15.54
CA GLN A 28 8.67 4.17 14.56
C GLN A 28 9.27 4.84 13.32
N PHE A 29 10.22 5.76 13.48
CA PHE A 29 10.91 6.38 12.37
C PHE A 29 11.71 5.38 11.53
N LYS A 30 12.50 4.51 12.17
CA LYS A 30 13.23 3.42 11.50
C LYS A 30 12.30 2.52 10.69
N LYS A 31 11.16 2.11 11.29
CA LYS A 31 10.16 1.29 10.61
C LYS A 31 9.53 2.04 9.42
N GLY A 32 9.19 3.31 9.60
CA GLY A 32 8.55 4.14 8.57
C GLY A 32 9.45 4.36 7.35
N ILE A 33 10.73 4.69 7.56
CA ILE A 33 11.68 4.93 6.47
C ILE A 33 11.96 3.66 5.67
N ILE A 34 12.15 2.52 6.35
CA ILE A 34 12.37 1.22 5.69
C ILE A 34 11.12 0.75 4.97
N ARG A 35 9.92 0.92 5.57
CA ARG A 35 8.65 0.61 4.91
C ARG A 35 8.50 1.41 3.62
N ALA A 36 8.74 2.72 3.65
CA ALA A 36 8.69 3.58 2.46
C ALA A 36 9.71 3.12 1.39
N ALA A 37 10.95 2.83 1.80
CA ALA A 37 12.03 2.42 0.89
C ALA A 37 11.84 1.00 0.30
N ASN A 38 11.10 0.14 0.99
CA ASN A 38 10.79 -1.21 0.53
C ASN A 38 9.65 -1.25 -0.50
N ARG A 39 8.72 -0.29 -0.44
CA ARG A 39 7.52 -0.28 -1.29
C ARG A 39 7.80 0.24 -2.70
N THR A 40 8.78 1.11 -2.87
CA THR A 40 9.18 1.64 -4.19
C THR A 40 10.69 1.79 -4.31
N GLU A 41 11.18 1.98 -5.54
CA GLU A 41 12.58 2.31 -5.79
C GLU A 41 12.88 3.76 -5.37
N MET A 42 12.94 3.97 -4.05
CA MET A 42 13.27 5.25 -3.42
C MET A 42 14.78 5.40 -3.24
N TRP A 43 15.31 6.57 -3.56
CA TRP A 43 16.64 6.98 -3.10
C TRP A 43 16.50 7.85 -1.85
N VAL A 44 17.29 7.56 -0.83
CA VAL A 44 17.36 8.38 0.39
C VAL A 44 18.70 9.09 0.42
N ILE A 45 18.65 10.42 0.46
CA ILE A 45 19.83 11.28 0.49
C ILE A 45 20.00 11.81 1.91
N THR A 46 21.17 11.57 2.50
CA THR A 46 21.54 12.11 3.83
C THR A 46 22.89 12.80 3.74
N ASN A 47 23.42 13.26 4.87
CA ASN A 47 24.79 13.77 4.97
C ASN A 47 25.86 12.65 5.02
N GLY A 48 25.48 11.37 5.06
CA GLY A 48 26.39 10.22 5.07
C GLY A 48 27.22 10.04 6.34
N ILE A 49 27.01 10.86 7.36
CA ILE A 49 27.80 10.82 8.60
C ILE A 49 27.29 9.71 9.50
N ASP A 50 28.20 9.03 10.22
CA ASP A 50 27.83 8.06 11.26
C ASP A 50 27.47 8.71 12.60
N ASP A 51 26.57 9.70 12.54
CA ASP A 51 25.99 10.35 13.70
C ASP A 51 24.59 10.89 13.37
N GLY A 52 23.83 11.19 14.40
CA GLY A 52 22.50 11.77 14.32
C GLY A 52 21.50 10.95 13.52
N VAL A 53 20.69 11.63 12.69
CA VAL A 53 19.63 10.98 11.90
C VAL A 53 20.21 10.04 10.85
N SER A 54 21.40 10.33 10.30
CA SER A 54 22.01 9.49 9.26
C SER A 54 22.44 8.14 9.82
N SER A 55 23.05 8.11 11.01
CA SER A 55 23.35 6.86 11.72
C SER A 55 22.08 6.08 12.07
N MET A 56 21.02 6.76 12.52
CA MET A 56 19.73 6.13 12.81
C MET A 56 19.11 5.45 11.57
N ILE A 57 19.26 6.04 10.38
CA ILE A 57 18.83 5.43 9.10
C ILE A 57 19.74 4.26 8.74
N GLY A 58 21.06 4.39 8.94
CA GLY A 58 22.04 3.32 8.73
C GLY A 58 21.71 2.08 9.55
N GLU A 59 21.48 2.25 10.86
CA GLU A 59 21.03 1.17 11.76
C GLU A 59 19.77 0.46 11.22
N ALA A 60 18.78 1.23 10.73
CA ALA A 60 17.55 0.66 10.18
C ALA A 60 17.80 -0.16 8.90
N VAL A 61 18.70 0.32 8.04
CA VAL A 61 19.10 -0.38 6.80
C VAL A 61 19.87 -1.65 7.13
N GLN A 62 20.74 -1.61 8.13
CA GLN A 62 21.47 -2.77 8.62
C GLN A 62 20.52 -3.86 9.14
N GLU A 63 19.59 -3.49 10.04
CA GLU A 63 18.56 -4.37 10.58
C GLU A 63 17.75 -5.05 9.46
N GLU A 64 17.30 -4.27 8.48
CA GLU A 64 16.55 -4.78 7.32
C GLU A 64 17.40 -5.69 6.42
N ASN A 65 18.68 -5.37 6.20
CA ASN A 65 19.59 -6.22 5.43
C ASN A 65 19.83 -7.57 6.11
N ILE A 66 19.94 -7.60 7.44
CA ILE A 66 20.04 -8.84 8.23
C ILE A 66 18.74 -9.65 8.09
N LEU A 67 17.58 -9.01 8.23
CA LEU A 67 16.27 -9.68 8.03
C LEU A 67 16.14 -10.28 6.62
N ARG A 68 16.56 -9.54 5.60
CA ARG A 68 16.58 -10.01 4.22
C ARG A 68 17.56 -11.16 4.03
N ALA A 69 18.76 -11.10 4.61
CA ALA A 69 19.75 -12.17 4.54
C ALA A 69 19.25 -13.46 5.21
N ASN A 70 18.63 -13.35 6.39
CA ASN A 70 18.02 -14.47 7.09
C ASN A 70 16.86 -15.08 6.29
N SER A 71 16.02 -14.23 5.69
CA SER A 71 14.94 -14.69 4.81
C SER A 71 15.52 -15.44 3.60
N ARG A 72 16.58 -14.92 2.97
CA ARG A 72 17.27 -15.61 1.87
C ARG A 72 17.86 -16.94 2.31
N TYR A 73 18.53 -16.99 3.46
CA TYR A 73 19.16 -18.20 3.98
C TYR A 73 18.11 -19.29 4.25
N ASN A 74 17.07 -18.96 5.01
CA ASN A 74 15.99 -19.90 5.35
C ASN A 74 15.25 -20.42 4.11
N LEU A 75 14.97 -19.55 3.13
CA LEU A 75 14.34 -19.98 1.87
C LEU A 75 15.30 -20.72 0.93
N SER A 76 16.59 -20.37 0.89
CA SER A 76 17.58 -21.01 0.00
C SER A 76 17.87 -22.47 0.35
N GLN A 77 17.70 -22.87 1.61
CA GLN A 77 17.84 -24.27 2.02
C GLN A 77 16.65 -25.13 1.62
N LEU A 78 15.48 -24.52 1.46
CA LEU A 78 14.27 -25.20 1.04
C LEU A 78 14.15 -25.16 -0.48
N ARG A 79 14.18 -23.97 -1.09
CA ARG A 79 14.08 -23.72 -2.55
C ARG A 79 14.72 -22.39 -2.98
N PRO A 80 15.78 -22.40 -3.81
CA PRO A 80 16.47 -21.18 -4.26
C PRO A 80 15.59 -20.19 -5.03
N ASP A 81 14.52 -20.66 -5.68
CA ASP A 81 13.65 -19.88 -6.57
C ASP A 81 12.54 -19.10 -5.83
N ALA A 82 12.26 -19.46 -4.58
CA ALA A 82 11.21 -18.84 -3.74
C ALA A 82 11.67 -17.55 -3.04
N VAL A 83 12.94 -17.16 -3.20
CA VAL A 83 13.53 -16.03 -2.49
C VAL A 83 12.89 -14.71 -2.95
N LYS A 84 12.12 -14.08 -2.05
CA LYS A 84 11.51 -12.77 -2.26
C LYS A 84 12.55 -11.75 -2.73
N LYS A 85 12.36 -11.22 -3.95
CA LYS A 85 13.25 -10.23 -4.56
C LYS A 85 12.93 -8.84 -4.02
N PHE A 86 13.63 -8.45 -2.96
CA PHE A 86 13.56 -7.07 -2.45
C PHE A 86 14.31 -6.09 -3.36
N HIS A 87 13.78 -4.88 -3.50
CA HIS A 87 14.50 -3.77 -4.13
C HIS A 87 15.76 -3.43 -3.32
N LYS A 88 16.86 -3.06 -4.00
CA LYS A 88 18.08 -2.62 -3.33
C LYS A 88 17.83 -1.27 -2.65
N LEU A 89 18.02 -1.22 -1.34
CA LEU A 89 17.99 0.03 -0.59
C LEU A 89 19.15 0.92 -1.07
N THR A 90 18.84 2.13 -1.53
CA THR A 90 19.84 3.05 -2.07
C THR A 90 19.95 4.28 -1.18
N MET A 91 20.99 4.30 -0.35
CA MET A 91 21.32 5.40 0.56
C MET A 91 22.52 6.15 -0.02
N ILE A 92 22.38 7.47 -0.21
CA ILE A 92 23.42 8.34 -0.76
C ILE A 92 23.81 9.36 0.30
N GLY A 93 25.07 9.36 0.72
CA GLY A 93 25.61 10.36 1.65
C GLY A 93 26.30 11.49 0.87
N VAL A 94 25.88 12.73 1.07
CA VAL A 94 26.53 13.92 0.45
C VAL A 94 27.26 14.68 1.54
N MET A 95 28.57 14.90 1.40
CA MET A 95 29.36 15.52 2.47
C MET A 95 30.62 16.23 1.96
N PRO A 96 31.11 17.31 2.61
CA PRO A 96 32.35 17.97 2.21
C PRO A 96 33.59 17.12 2.54
N LYS A 97 34.50 16.92 1.57
CA LYS A 97 35.65 16.00 1.71
C LYS A 97 36.52 16.31 2.95
N HIS A 98 36.76 17.59 3.23
CA HIS A 98 37.59 18.04 4.36
C HIS A 98 37.03 17.70 5.76
N LYS A 99 35.75 17.33 5.83
CA LYS A 99 35.11 16.92 7.09
C LYS A 99 35.24 15.43 7.36
N ILE A 100 35.93 14.66 6.51
CA ILE A 100 36.11 13.22 6.69
C ILE A 100 37.40 12.98 7.48
N SER A 101 37.35 12.15 8.53
CA SER A 101 38.51 11.87 9.38
C SER A 101 39.71 11.25 8.66
N TYR A 102 39.43 10.47 7.62
CA TYR A 102 40.40 9.77 6.78
C TYR A 102 40.44 10.33 5.35
N GLN A 103 40.21 11.64 5.17
CA GLN A 103 40.21 12.27 3.84
C GLN A 103 41.46 11.96 3.01
N ASP A 104 42.64 11.89 3.65
CA ASP A 104 43.92 11.70 2.98
C ASP A 104 44.06 10.28 2.40
N LEU A 105 43.34 9.31 2.98
CA LEU A 105 43.31 7.93 2.49
C LEU A 105 42.46 7.77 1.24
N LEU A 106 41.57 8.73 0.94
CA LEU A 106 40.64 8.67 -0.19
C LEU A 106 41.28 9.00 -1.54
N ASP A 107 42.50 9.55 -1.52
CA ASP A 107 43.21 9.93 -2.73
C ASP A 107 44.04 8.77 -3.30
N GLY A 108 43.86 8.49 -4.59
CA GLY A 108 44.75 7.62 -5.38
C GLY A 108 44.69 6.11 -5.09
N SER A 109 43.73 5.64 -4.28
CA SER A 109 43.58 4.22 -3.92
C SER A 109 42.31 3.59 -4.49
N ASP A 110 42.41 2.43 -5.16
CA ASP A 110 41.26 1.71 -5.74
C ASP A 110 40.36 1.06 -4.69
N CYS A 111 40.92 0.68 -3.53
CA CYS A 111 40.20 0.08 -2.41
C CYS A 111 40.84 0.48 -1.09
N ILE A 112 40.02 0.95 -0.15
CA ILE A 112 40.46 1.45 1.15
C ILE A 112 39.64 0.75 2.22
N ASN A 113 40.31 0.13 3.18
CA ASN A 113 39.68 -0.44 4.36
C ASN A 113 39.80 0.56 5.50
N VAL A 114 38.65 1.06 5.96
CA VAL A 114 38.58 2.00 7.07
C VAL A 114 37.90 1.32 8.24
N THR A 115 38.49 1.45 9.43
CA THR A 115 37.84 1.09 10.69
C THR A 115 37.07 2.30 11.19
N ASN A 116 35.76 2.16 11.33
CA ASN A 116 34.91 3.19 11.92
C ASN A 116 35.03 3.10 13.45
N GLU A 117 35.62 4.13 14.06
CA GLU A 117 35.77 4.31 15.51
C GLU A 117 34.68 5.22 16.10
N GLY A 118 33.78 5.75 15.26
CA GLY A 118 32.71 6.66 15.63
C GLY A 118 33.16 8.12 15.79
N CYS A 119 32.20 9.02 15.93
CA CYS A 119 32.49 10.46 15.97
C CYS A 119 33.23 10.89 17.25
N LYS A 120 34.42 11.49 17.09
CA LYS A 120 35.18 12.12 18.18
C LYS A 120 34.80 13.60 18.29
N PHE A 121 34.03 13.97 19.32
CA PHE A 121 33.40 15.29 19.54
C PHE A 121 34.30 16.55 19.57
N LYS A 122 35.62 16.46 19.35
CA LYS A 122 36.56 17.57 19.55
C LYS A 122 36.97 18.32 18.29
N LYS A 123 36.66 17.81 17.08
CA LYS A 123 36.91 18.48 15.80
C LYS A 123 35.68 18.29 14.91
N ASP A 124 35.32 19.27 14.09
CA ASP A 124 34.20 19.24 13.12
C ASP A 124 34.54 18.29 11.94
N ILE A 125 34.95 17.08 12.31
CA ILE A 125 35.48 16.00 11.48
C ILE A 125 34.71 14.75 11.89
N TYR A 126 34.24 14.02 10.90
CA TYR A 126 33.26 12.95 11.02
C TYR A 126 33.72 11.69 10.31
N GLU A 127 33.12 10.57 10.70
CA GLU A 127 33.29 9.30 10.02
C GLU A 127 32.08 9.01 9.14
N LEU A 128 32.28 8.28 8.04
CA LEU A 128 31.20 7.91 7.14
C LEU A 128 30.43 6.71 7.70
N ASN A 129 29.11 6.73 7.53
CA ASN A 129 28.25 5.65 8.00
C ASN A 129 28.45 4.37 7.13
N PRO A 130 28.70 3.21 7.74
CA PRO A 130 29.03 1.99 7.00
C PRO A 130 27.85 1.40 6.20
N ASP A 131 26.61 1.75 6.55
CA ASP A 131 25.39 1.19 5.95
C ASP A 131 24.90 2.01 4.74
N HIS A 132 25.57 3.11 4.41
CA HIS A 132 25.32 3.86 3.19
C HIS A 132 25.86 3.15 1.95
N THR A 133 25.12 3.22 0.85
CA THR A 133 25.51 2.51 -0.38
C THR A 133 26.48 3.29 -1.25
N HIS A 134 26.38 4.63 -1.25
CA HIS A 134 27.16 5.52 -2.10
C HIS A 134 27.45 6.81 -1.35
N PHE A 135 28.58 7.44 -1.66
CA PHE A 135 28.98 8.74 -1.13
C PHE A 135 29.28 9.71 -2.26
N ILE A 136 28.92 10.98 -2.06
CA ILE A 136 29.28 12.10 -2.92
C ILE A 136 30.08 13.07 -2.04
N MET A 137 31.36 13.20 -2.35
CA MET A 137 32.29 14.05 -1.63
C MET A 137 32.44 15.37 -2.38
N VAL A 138 32.15 16.47 -1.70
CA VAL A 138 32.22 17.81 -2.27
C VAL A 138 33.57 18.40 -1.91
N GLU A 139 34.39 18.68 -2.92
CA GLU A 139 35.63 19.43 -2.76
C GLU A 139 35.32 20.93 -2.88
N THR A 140 35.88 21.70 -1.96
CA THR A 140 35.64 23.13 -1.82
C THR A 140 36.99 23.83 -1.76
N GLU A 141 37.17 24.82 -2.63
CA GLU A 141 38.46 25.51 -2.82
C GLU A 141 38.81 26.46 -1.66
N THR A 142 37.84 26.80 -0.80
CA THR A 142 38.02 27.78 0.29
C THR A 142 37.49 27.22 1.62
N PRO A 143 38.27 27.25 2.72
CA PRO A 143 37.90 26.69 4.03
C PRO A 143 37.06 27.63 4.94
N ASP A 144 36.59 28.77 4.44
CA ASP A 144 35.86 29.79 5.21
C ASP A 144 34.34 29.67 5.09
N ASP A 145 33.56 30.53 5.77
CA ASP A 145 32.09 30.54 5.75
C ASP A 145 31.42 30.50 4.36
N LYS A 146 32.13 30.91 3.29
CA LYS A 146 31.70 30.76 1.89
C LYS A 146 31.52 29.29 1.46
N GLU A 147 32.30 28.39 2.05
CA GLU A 147 32.22 26.94 1.85
C GLU A 147 30.85 26.37 2.22
N LYS A 148 30.30 26.84 3.33
CA LYS A 148 29.03 26.35 3.88
C LYS A 148 27.88 26.66 2.92
N VAL A 149 27.94 27.81 2.27
CA VAL A 149 26.97 28.23 1.25
C VAL A 149 27.13 27.38 0.00
N GLN A 150 28.37 27.18 -0.48
CA GLN A 150 28.67 26.34 -1.65
C GLN A 150 28.17 24.90 -1.47
N TYR A 151 28.35 24.32 -0.28
CA TYR A 151 27.87 22.96 0.01
C TYR A 151 26.33 22.87 -0.06
N VAL A 152 25.60 23.80 0.56
CA VAL A 152 24.13 23.80 0.54
C VAL A 152 23.62 24.01 -0.88
N GLU A 153 24.24 24.93 -1.64
CA GLU A 153 23.90 25.19 -3.03
C GLU A 153 24.20 23.98 -3.93
N PHE A 154 25.35 23.33 -3.77
CA PHE A 154 25.68 22.08 -4.47
C PHE A 154 24.64 21.00 -4.18
N ARG A 155 24.35 20.77 -2.88
CA ARG A 155 23.39 19.74 -2.47
C ARG A 155 22.01 20.00 -3.07
N PHE A 156 21.53 21.24 -3.02
CA PHE A 156 20.27 21.63 -3.63
C PHE A 156 20.28 21.43 -5.16
N ASN A 157 21.33 21.89 -5.84
CA ASN A 157 21.43 21.78 -7.30
C ASN A 157 21.48 20.32 -7.75
N PHE A 158 22.22 19.47 -7.03
CA PHE A 158 22.24 18.03 -7.25
C PHE A 158 20.85 17.43 -7.10
N GLU A 159 20.16 17.70 -5.98
CA GLU A 159 18.82 17.19 -5.71
C GLU A 159 17.79 17.68 -6.74
N ARG A 160 17.86 18.95 -7.16
CA ARG A 160 17.04 19.50 -8.24
C ARG A 160 17.30 18.80 -9.57
N GLN A 161 18.56 18.48 -9.89
CA GLN A 161 18.90 17.76 -11.12
C GLN A 161 18.31 16.34 -11.14
N LEU A 162 18.08 15.72 -9.98
CA LEU A 162 17.40 14.43 -9.88
C LEU A 162 15.92 14.49 -10.31
N GLN A 163 15.30 15.68 -10.35
CA GLN A 163 13.95 15.82 -10.91
C GLN A 163 13.92 15.51 -12.41
N CYS A 164 15.04 15.71 -13.12
CA CYS A 164 15.19 15.28 -14.50
C CYS A 164 15.45 13.77 -14.56
N GLN A 165 14.94 13.10 -15.60
CA GLN A 165 15.20 11.67 -15.76
C GLN A 165 16.70 11.40 -15.94
N LEU A 166 17.30 10.72 -14.98
CA LEU A 166 18.69 10.28 -15.02
C LEU A 166 18.77 8.82 -15.49
N GLY A 167 19.62 8.57 -16.48
CA GLY A 167 19.93 7.22 -16.99
C GLY A 167 19.13 6.80 -18.24
N ARG A 168 19.20 5.50 -18.59
CA ARG A 168 18.48 4.97 -19.75
C ARG A 168 16.96 4.97 -19.47
N PRO A 169 16.11 5.47 -20.38
CA PRO A 169 14.67 5.38 -20.21
C PRO A 169 14.27 3.92 -20.01
N ARG A 170 13.38 3.68 -19.05
CA ARG A 170 12.82 2.34 -18.84
C ARG A 170 12.11 1.93 -20.12
N ARG A 171 12.65 0.94 -20.84
CA ARG A 171 11.89 0.26 -21.88
C ARG A 171 10.78 -0.51 -21.17
N TYR A 172 9.60 0.10 -21.05
CA TYR A 172 8.39 -0.69 -20.85
C TYR A 172 8.28 -1.59 -22.08
N LYS A 173 8.52 -2.90 -21.91
CA LYS A 173 8.12 -3.87 -22.94
C LYS A 173 6.64 -3.61 -23.18
N ARG A 174 6.25 -3.34 -24.43
CA ARG A 174 4.82 -3.31 -24.84
C ARG A 174 4.15 -4.56 -24.26
N LEU A 175 3.36 -4.38 -23.21
CA LEU A 175 2.44 -5.41 -22.76
C LEU A 175 1.17 -5.21 -23.60
N LEU A 176 1.25 -5.80 -24.80
CA LEU A 176 0.14 -6.16 -25.69
C LEU A 176 -0.43 -5.09 -26.64
N SER A 177 -0.29 -5.36 -27.94
CA SER A 177 -1.30 -5.05 -28.97
C SER A 177 -1.93 -6.38 -29.40
N PHE A 178 -3.08 -6.75 -28.85
CA PHE A 178 -3.89 -7.85 -29.38
C PHE A 178 -5.36 -7.64 -29.02
N GLY A 179 -6.21 -7.39 -30.02
CA GLY A 179 -7.67 -7.37 -29.94
C GLY A 179 -8.27 -6.01 -30.25
N SER A 180 -9.05 -5.94 -31.33
CA SER A 180 -9.50 -4.74 -32.04
C SER A 180 -10.74 -4.07 -31.48
N ASP A 181 -10.78 -2.76 -31.71
CA ASP A 181 -11.93 -1.87 -31.92
C ASP A 181 -12.87 -1.58 -30.74
N ASP A 182 -12.50 -0.55 -29.97
CA ASP A 182 -13.32 0.66 -29.90
C ASP A 182 -12.44 1.90 -29.57
N GLU A 183 -12.45 2.82 -30.52
CA GLU A 183 -12.16 4.27 -30.47
C GLU A 183 -11.04 4.80 -29.54
N THR A 184 -9.94 5.19 -30.19
CA THR A 184 -9.11 6.38 -29.87
C THR A 184 -9.03 6.76 -28.39
N SER A 185 -8.33 5.94 -27.62
CA SER A 185 -7.44 6.47 -26.60
C SER A 185 -6.05 6.05 -27.03
N GLU A 186 -5.33 6.96 -27.69
CA GLU A 186 -3.87 6.89 -27.71
C GLU A 186 -3.48 6.61 -26.27
N ILE A 187 -3.00 5.39 -25.99
CA ILE A 187 -2.40 5.07 -24.71
C ILE A 187 -1.14 5.91 -24.72
N ILE A 188 -1.28 7.12 -24.19
CA ILE A 188 -0.20 8.07 -23.99
C ILE A 188 0.85 7.26 -23.23
N GLU A 189 1.95 6.93 -23.91
CA GLU A 189 3.19 6.52 -23.27
C GLU A 189 3.34 7.40 -22.04
N PRO A 190 3.69 6.88 -20.84
CA PRO A 190 3.90 7.76 -19.72
C PRO A 190 4.96 8.76 -20.16
N THR A 191 4.50 10.00 -20.38
CA THR A 191 5.33 11.16 -20.66
C THR A 191 6.50 11.08 -19.69
N THR A 192 7.71 11.36 -20.16
CA THR A 192 8.93 11.32 -19.35
C THR A 192 8.77 12.24 -18.15
N GLN A 193 8.17 11.71 -17.08
CA GLN A 193 7.73 12.48 -15.92
C GLN A 193 8.94 12.75 -15.02
N PRO A 194 8.97 13.94 -14.40
CA PRO A 194 10.01 14.27 -13.46
C PRO A 194 9.91 13.39 -12.22
N ILE A 195 11.06 13.02 -11.66
CA ILE A 195 11.13 12.21 -10.45
C ILE A 195 10.79 13.14 -9.27
N PRO A 196 9.79 12.80 -8.43
CA PRO A 196 9.47 13.63 -7.26
C PRO A 196 10.61 13.60 -6.24
N VAL A 197 11.09 14.78 -5.88
CA VAL A 197 12.10 15.01 -4.83
C VAL A 197 11.39 15.68 -3.66
N ILE A 198 11.47 15.05 -2.48
CA ILE A 198 10.74 15.47 -1.29
C ILE A 198 11.75 15.68 -0.16
N GLY A 199 11.67 16.83 0.51
CA GLY A 199 12.50 17.12 1.69
C GLY A 199 11.83 16.57 2.95
N LEU A 200 12.60 15.97 3.85
CA LEU A 200 12.11 15.52 5.16
C LEU A 200 12.94 16.20 6.26
N VAL A 201 12.32 17.16 6.93
CA VAL A 201 12.95 17.96 7.98
C VAL A 201 12.76 17.24 9.32
N ILE A 202 13.87 16.72 9.85
CA ILE A 202 13.92 16.00 11.12
C ILE A 202 14.94 16.66 12.00
N GLN A 203 14.46 17.16 13.15
CA GLN A 203 15.21 18.19 13.85
C GLN A 203 15.65 19.25 12.86
N GLY A 204 16.84 19.79 13.02
CA GLY A 204 17.42 20.68 12.03
C GLY A 204 18.30 21.70 12.72
N SER A 205 19.42 21.98 12.07
CA SER A 205 20.25 23.12 12.44
C SER A 205 19.71 24.39 11.78
N PRO A 206 20.06 25.58 12.30
CA PRO A 206 19.73 26.85 11.65
C PRO A 206 20.12 26.92 10.16
N ARG A 207 21.20 26.23 9.78
CA ARG A 207 21.67 26.14 8.39
C ARG A 207 20.77 25.28 7.50
N GLY A 208 20.04 24.32 8.09
CA GLY A 208 19.09 23.49 7.36
C GLY A 208 17.93 24.29 6.77
N ILE A 209 17.60 25.45 7.37
CA ILE A 209 16.55 26.35 6.86
C ILE A 209 16.91 26.90 5.48
N ASP A 210 18.19 27.11 5.17
CA ASP A 210 18.60 27.57 3.84
C ASP A 210 18.24 26.55 2.76
N LEU A 211 18.45 25.26 3.04
CA LEU A 211 18.03 24.18 2.14
C LEU A 211 16.50 24.12 2.02
N VAL A 212 15.78 24.31 3.13
CA VAL A 212 14.30 24.38 3.12
C VAL A 212 13.81 25.52 2.24
N LEU A 213 14.41 26.70 2.34
CA LEU A 213 14.07 27.85 1.47
C LEU A 213 14.31 27.55 0.00
N PHE A 214 15.44 26.90 -0.34
CA PHE A 214 15.69 26.49 -1.72
C PHE A 214 14.63 25.50 -2.24
N TYR A 215 14.18 24.56 -1.41
CA TYR A 215 13.08 23.65 -1.75
C TYR A 215 11.79 24.41 -2.05
N LEU A 216 11.37 25.29 -1.13
CA LEU A 216 10.12 26.04 -1.26
C LEU A 216 10.13 27.01 -2.44
N ARG A 217 11.23 27.76 -2.65
CA ARG A 217 11.39 28.66 -3.81
C ARG A 217 11.32 27.93 -5.16
N ASN A 218 11.68 26.64 -5.19
CA ASN A 218 11.62 25.80 -6.39
C ASN A 218 10.39 24.87 -6.42
N LYS A 219 9.38 25.16 -5.59
CA LYS A 219 8.09 24.43 -5.57
C LYS A 219 8.27 22.94 -5.30
N MET A 220 9.27 22.57 -4.49
CA MET A 220 9.51 21.20 -4.07
C MET A 220 8.86 20.95 -2.70
N PRO A 221 8.09 19.87 -2.53
CA PRO A 221 7.41 19.59 -1.27
C PRO A 221 8.39 19.20 -0.16
N ILE A 222 8.04 19.59 1.07
CA ILE A 222 8.73 19.20 2.29
C ILE A 222 7.75 18.64 3.32
N VAL A 223 8.23 17.65 4.08
CA VAL A 223 7.55 17.09 5.25
C VAL A 223 8.32 17.55 6.49
N VAL A 224 7.63 18.18 7.44
CA VAL A 224 8.22 18.67 8.69
C VAL A 224 7.74 17.81 9.85
N VAL A 225 8.67 17.21 10.60
CA VAL A 225 8.36 16.34 11.73
C VAL A 225 8.27 17.16 13.02
N LYS A 226 7.07 17.63 13.36
CA LYS A 226 6.79 18.39 14.59
C LYS A 226 6.90 17.49 15.82
N GLY A 227 7.58 17.98 16.84
CA GLY A 227 7.94 17.26 18.07
C GLY A 227 9.27 16.51 17.97
N SER A 228 9.96 16.57 16.82
CA SER A 228 11.30 16.01 16.69
C SER A 228 12.38 16.89 17.33
N GLY A 229 12.14 18.19 17.48
CA GLY A 229 13.07 19.18 18.03
C GLY A 229 13.64 20.16 16.99
N GLY A 230 14.53 21.05 17.43
CA GLY A 230 15.32 21.90 16.54
C GLY A 230 14.50 22.83 15.63
N CYS A 231 14.96 23.01 14.39
CA CYS A 231 14.27 23.86 13.42
C CYS A 231 12.94 23.30 12.91
N ALA A 232 12.73 21.98 12.97
CA ALA A 232 11.46 21.38 12.56
C ALA A 232 10.29 21.90 13.42
N ASP A 233 10.49 22.01 14.74
CA ASP A 233 9.45 22.49 15.65
C ASP A 233 9.20 24.00 15.50
N LEU A 234 10.27 24.79 15.26
CA LEU A 234 10.15 26.22 14.99
C LEU A 234 9.36 26.49 13.71
N LEU A 235 9.66 25.75 12.64
CA LEU A 235 8.93 25.84 11.36
C LEU A 235 7.48 25.40 11.51
N ALA A 236 7.24 24.27 12.19
CA ALA A 236 5.88 23.76 12.38
C ALA A 236 5.02 24.74 13.17
N TYR A 237 5.56 25.30 14.26
CA TYR A 237 4.88 26.32 15.05
C TYR A 237 4.53 27.56 14.21
N ALA A 238 5.50 28.11 13.48
CA ALA A 238 5.28 29.31 12.67
C ALA A 238 4.20 29.10 11.57
N ILE A 239 4.17 27.91 10.96
CA ILE A 239 3.21 27.59 9.91
C ILE A 239 1.80 27.35 10.48
N GLU A 240 1.68 26.61 11.59
CA GLU A 240 0.37 26.37 12.22
C GLU A 240 -0.27 27.67 12.72
N GLU A 241 0.51 28.53 13.39
CA GLU A 241 0.02 29.84 13.87
C GLU A 241 -0.46 30.74 12.72
N SER A 242 0.23 30.72 11.58
CA SER A 242 -0.19 31.47 10.38
C SER A 242 -1.45 30.88 9.73
N GLN A 243 -1.60 29.55 9.75
CA GLN A 243 -2.74 28.85 9.14
C GLN A 243 -4.02 28.96 9.98
N GLU A 244 -3.96 28.81 11.30
CA GLU A 244 -5.11 28.90 12.20
C GLU A 244 -5.82 30.25 12.07
N ARG A 245 -5.05 31.34 11.91
CA ARG A 245 -5.61 32.70 11.77
C ARG A 245 -6.13 33.02 10.37
N SER A 246 -5.56 32.38 9.35
CA SER A 246 -6.11 32.43 7.98
C SER A 246 -7.49 31.74 7.91
N ALA A 247 -7.70 30.67 8.69
CA ALA A 247 -8.97 29.96 8.79
C ALA A 247 -10.04 30.72 9.61
N ASP A 248 -9.65 31.41 10.69
CA ASP A 248 -10.58 32.23 11.47
C ASP A 248 -11.11 33.44 10.67
N SER A 249 -10.28 34.03 9.80
CA SER A 249 -10.69 35.12 8.90
C SER A 249 -11.77 34.69 7.89
N SER A 250 -11.86 33.39 7.56
CA SER A 250 -12.87 32.84 6.66
C SER A 250 -14.17 32.43 7.37
N LEU A 251 -14.16 32.23 8.69
CA LEU A 251 -15.36 32.01 9.51
C LEU A 251 -16.12 33.30 9.86
N ILE A 252 -15.46 34.46 9.78
CA ILE A 252 -16.11 35.78 10.01
C ILE A 252 -16.97 36.23 8.80
N LEU A 253 -16.89 35.55 7.65
CA LEU A 253 -17.63 35.91 6.42
C LEU A 253 -19.13 35.59 6.43
N HIS A 254 -19.69 35.03 7.51
CA HIS A 254 -21.14 34.76 7.57
C HIS A 254 -21.94 35.80 8.36
N ASN A 255 -21.33 36.80 9.02
CA ASN A 255 -22.07 37.80 9.81
C ASN A 255 -21.38 39.17 9.94
N ARG A 256 -20.93 39.79 8.83
CA ARG A 256 -20.96 41.26 8.64
C ARG A 256 -20.56 41.62 7.21
N ALA A 257 -21.12 42.75 6.76
CA ALA A 257 -21.18 43.21 5.38
C ALA A 257 -19.82 43.55 4.74
N VAL A 258 -19.77 43.34 3.41
CA VAL A 258 -18.77 43.77 2.42
C VAL A 258 -17.35 43.22 2.66
N PRO A 259 -16.84 42.33 1.79
CA PRO A 259 -15.42 42.00 1.78
C PRO A 259 -14.65 43.24 1.34
N ASP A 260 -13.86 43.81 2.25
CA ASP A 260 -12.85 44.79 1.88
C ASP A 260 -11.77 44.07 1.07
N LEU A 261 -11.73 44.37 -0.24
CA LEU A 261 -10.77 43.82 -1.19
C LEU A 261 -9.32 44.25 -0.90
N ASN A 262 -9.09 45.07 0.13
CA ASN A 262 -7.78 45.57 0.54
C ASN A 262 -7.35 45.15 1.97
N ALA A 263 -7.98 44.16 2.60
CA ALA A 263 -7.51 43.64 3.88
C ALA A 263 -6.12 43.01 3.70
N LYS A 264 -5.08 43.77 4.03
CA LYS A 264 -3.70 43.27 4.18
C LYS A 264 -3.70 42.12 5.20
N PRO A 265 -2.84 41.10 5.04
CA PRO A 265 -2.60 40.14 6.12
C PRO A 265 -2.29 40.92 7.40
N ASP A 266 -2.79 40.46 8.55
CA ASP A 266 -2.66 41.09 9.87
C ASP A 266 -1.18 41.25 10.27
N GLY A 267 -0.49 42.22 9.65
CA GLY A 267 0.92 42.52 9.89
C GLY A 267 1.16 42.86 11.35
N ASP A 268 0.15 43.40 12.04
CA ASP A 268 0.20 43.68 13.46
C ASP A 268 0.42 42.41 14.30
N TYR A 269 -0.22 41.27 13.98
CA TYR A 269 -0.02 40.02 14.73
C TYR A 269 1.33 39.38 14.44
N GLU A 270 1.72 39.34 13.16
CA GLU A 270 3.02 38.81 12.77
C GLU A 270 4.15 39.59 13.46
N GLU A 271 4.02 40.92 13.53
CA GLU A 271 5.04 41.79 14.15
C GLU A 271 5.04 41.77 15.67
N HIS A 272 3.86 41.79 16.31
CA HIS A 272 3.75 41.96 17.76
C HIS A 272 3.66 40.64 18.54
N HIS A 273 3.31 39.52 17.90
CA HIS A 273 3.16 38.22 18.57
C HIS A 273 4.06 37.14 17.98
N LEU A 274 3.98 36.89 16.67
CA LEU A 274 4.72 35.78 16.05
C LEU A 274 6.24 36.01 16.08
N LYS A 275 6.72 37.19 15.62
CA LYS A 275 8.14 37.56 15.63
C LYS A 275 8.77 37.45 17.04
N PRO A 276 8.21 38.03 18.12
CA PRO A 276 8.80 37.95 19.44
C PRO A 276 8.77 36.54 20.05
N GLU A 277 7.68 35.78 19.87
CA GLU A 277 7.62 34.39 20.34
C GLU A 277 8.63 33.50 19.60
N LEU A 278 8.77 33.65 18.28
CA LEU A 278 9.79 32.94 17.52
C LEU A 278 11.20 33.25 18.00
N LEU A 279 11.52 34.52 18.33
CA LEU A 279 12.82 34.88 18.89
C LEU A 279 13.07 34.20 20.24
N LYS A 280 12.07 34.16 21.13
CA LYS A 280 12.16 33.45 22.41
C LYS A 280 12.42 31.96 22.18
N MET A 281 11.67 31.34 21.28
CA MET A 281 11.84 29.93 20.94
C MET A 281 13.22 29.65 20.33
N ILE A 282 13.70 30.47 19.39
CA ILE A 282 15.04 30.32 18.77
C ILE A 282 16.14 30.31 19.83
N VAL A 283 16.11 31.26 20.78
CA VAL A 283 17.09 31.35 21.86
C VAL A 283 17.02 30.14 22.79
N HIS A 284 15.81 29.65 23.07
CA HIS A 284 15.62 28.45 23.87
C HIS A 284 16.13 27.18 23.17
N THR A 285 15.87 27.04 21.87
CA THR A 285 16.25 25.85 21.08
C THR A 285 17.77 25.78 20.86
N PHE A 286 18.42 26.92 20.63
CA PHE A 286 19.84 27.02 20.28
C PHE A 286 20.58 28.06 21.15
N PRO A 287 20.71 27.82 22.47
CA PRO A 287 21.27 28.79 23.40
C PRO A 287 22.74 29.12 23.09
N ASN A 288 23.54 28.11 22.74
CA ASN A 288 24.98 28.27 22.51
C ASN A 288 25.31 29.08 21.25
N THR A 289 24.40 29.12 20.27
CA THR A 289 24.63 29.78 18.98
C THR A 289 24.13 31.21 18.99
N PHE A 290 22.99 31.45 19.65
CA PHE A 290 22.30 32.72 19.49
C PHE A 290 22.32 33.59 20.71
N LYS A 291 22.49 33.11 21.96
CA LYS A 291 22.27 33.93 23.18
C LYS A 291 22.86 35.35 23.09
N GLU A 292 24.05 35.51 22.53
CA GLU A 292 24.79 36.78 22.42
C GLU A 292 24.77 37.44 21.01
N ASN A 293 24.15 36.82 20.00
CA ASN A 293 24.17 37.30 18.61
C ASN A 293 22.75 37.64 18.10
N ASP A 294 22.30 38.87 18.36
CA ASP A 294 20.96 39.33 17.99
C ASP A 294 20.75 39.42 16.47
N PHE A 295 21.79 39.79 15.71
CA PHE A 295 21.70 39.81 14.25
C PHE A 295 21.40 38.42 13.69
N ALA A 296 22.12 37.40 14.14
CA ALA A 296 21.93 36.03 13.66
C ALA A 296 20.55 35.45 14.04
N LYS A 297 20.00 35.81 15.21
CA LYS A 297 18.62 35.45 15.61
C LYS A 297 17.59 36.03 14.65
N ASN A 298 17.71 37.33 14.36
CA ASN A 298 16.78 38.04 13.47
C ASN A 298 16.83 37.46 12.06
N VAL A 299 18.03 37.18 11.54
CA VAL A 299 18.20 36.53 10.23
C VAL A 299 17.51 35.16 10.18
N LEU A 300 17.65 34.32 11.22
CA LEU A 300 16.99 33.01 11.24
C LEU A 300 15.46 33.16 11.31
N ARG A 301 14.94 34.07 12.15
CA ARG A 301 13.52 34.37 12.23
C ARG A 301 12.96 34.80 10.87
N ASP A 302 13.63 35.72 10.19
CA ASP A 302 13.18 36.25 8.91
C ASP A 302 13.17 35.15 7.82
N LYS A 303 14.16 34.25 7.83
CA LYS A 303 14.16 33.04 6.98
C LYS A 303 13.00 32.09 7.28
N ILE A 304 12.67 31.87 8.55
CA ILE A 304 11.52 31.04 8.94
C ILE A 304 10.21 31.67 8.44
N LEU A 305 10.04 32.98 8.58
CA LEU A 305 8.87 33.69 8.07
C LEU A 305 8.79 33.65 6.55
N GLU A 306 9.92 33.71 5.85
CA GLU A 306 9.97 33.48 4.41
C GLU A 306 9.54 32.04 4.04
N CYS A 307 9.91 31.02 4.82
CA CYS A 307 9.38 29.67 4.61
C CYS A 307 7.85 29.62 4.77
N VAL A 308 7.28 30.36 5.72
CA VAL A 308 5.83 30.40 5.96
C VAL A 308 5.11 31.03 4.77
N SER A 309 5.62 32.14 4.25
CA SER A 309 5.02 32.79 3.07
C SER A 309 5.07 31.93 1.81
N LEU A 310 6.12 31.10 1.67
CA LEU A 310 6.26 30.15 0.56
C LEU A 310 5.61 28.78 0.82
N ALA A 311 5.02 28.55 2.00
CA ALA A 311 4.45 27.25 2.35
C ALA A 311 3.21 26.90 1.52
N THR A 312 2.45 27.92 1.10
CA THR A 312 1.25 27.80 0.27
C THR A 312 1.25 28.82 -0.86
N GLU A 313 1.03 28.36 -2.09
CA GLU A 313 0.98 29.21 -3.29
C GLU A 313 -0.05 28.64 -4.29
N ASP A 314 -0.98 29.45 -4.79
CA ASP A 314 -1.99 29.05 -5.78
C ASP A 314 -2.79 27.78 -5.40
N GLU A 315 -3.34 27.73 -4.18
CA GLU A 315 -4.04 26.54 -3.61
C GLU A 315 -3.19 25.28 -3.45
N ARG A 316 -1.87 25.36 -3.69
CA ARG A 316 -0.92 24.27 -3.45
C ARG A 316 -0.30 24.43 -2.07
N THR A 317 -0.02 23.31 -1.43
CA THR A 317 0.69 23.29 -0.15
C THR A 317 1.99 22.53 -0.32
N PHE A 318 3.11 23.22 -0.14
CA PHE A 318 4.44 22.63 -0.23
C PHE A 318 4.96 22.13 1.11
N VAL A 319 4.36 22.54 2.24
CA VAL A 319 4.73 22.07 3.57
C VAL A 319 3.66 21.16 4.16
N THR A 320 4.03 19.92 4.48
CA THR A 320 3.16 18.99 5.21
C THR A 320 3.73 18.74 6.60
N ILE A 321 2.94 19.05 7.64
CA ILE A 321 3.35 18.85 9.03
C ILE A 321 2.92 17.44 9.48
N LEU A 322 3.89 16.68 9.99
CA LEU A 322 3.68 15.41 10.67
C LEU A 322 3.82 15.67 12.17
N ASN A 323 2.70 15.66 12.89
CA ASN A 323 2.70 15.86 14.33
C ASN A 323 3.02 14.55 15.07
N THR A 324 4.09 14.56 15.88
CA THR A 324 4.51 13.39 16.66
C THR A 324 3.95 13.37 18.09
N GLN A 325 3.23 14.41 18.50
CA GLN A 325 2.70 14.60 19.85
C GLN A 325 1.20 14.26 19.97
N GLY A 326 0.52 13.95 18.87
CA GLY A 326 -0.89 13.52 18.84
C GLY A 326 -1.09 12.06 19.26
N TRP A 327 -2.31 11.69 19.64
CA TRP A 327 -2.68 10.31 19.95
C TRP A 327 -2.66 9.39 18.71
N ASP A 328 -2.79 9.99 17.53
CA ASP A 328 -2.71 9.37 16.20
C ASP A 328 -1.29 9.43 15.59
N ALA A 329 -0.32 9.98 16.32
CA ALA A 329 1.05 10.14 15.86
C ALA A 329 1.76 8.79 15.67
N ASN A 330 2.00 8.43 14.41
CA ASN A 330 2.75 7.23 14.06
C ASN A 330 3.77 7.53 12.96
N LEU A 331 5.04 7.71 13.33
CA LEU A 331 6.13 7.84 12.35
C LEU A 331 6.33 6.57 11.52
N ALA A 332 5.75 5.43 11.91
CA ALA A 332 5.78 4.22 11.08
C ALA A 332 4.93 4.36 9.81
N ASP A 333 4.05 5.37 9.73
CA ASP A 333 3.27 5.72 8.54
C ASP A 333 3.88 6.90 7.79
N LEU A 334 5.21 7.06 7.82
CA LEU A 334 5.94 8.11 7.11
C LEU A 334 5.60 8.15 5.60
N ASP A 335 5.40 6.98 5.00
CA ASP A 335 4.91 6.82 3.64
C ASP A 335 3.63 7.61 3.35
N LYS A 336 2.68 7.65 4.31
CA LYS A 336 1.46 8.46 4.22
C LYS A 336 1.77 9.93 3.96
N TYR A 337 2.68 10.48 4.75
CA TYR A 337 2.97 11.90 4.78
C TYR A 337 3.82 12.32 3.59
N ILE A 338 4.74 11.45 3.14
CA ILE A 338 5.49 11.64 1.89
C ILE A 338 4.52 11.74 0.71
N LEU A 339 3.57 10.81 0.60
CA LEU A 339 2.57 10.81 -0.48
C LEU A 339 1.61 12.00 -0.39
N LYS A 340 1.13 12.34 0.82
CA LYS A 340 0.30 13.54 1.03
C LYS A 340 1.03 14.82 0.62
N ALA A 341 2.30 14.97 0.98
CA ALA A 341 3.10 16.12 0.58
C ALA A 341 3.24 16.21 -0.94
N LEU A 342 3.44 15.08 -1.60
CA LEU A 342 3.46 15.02 -3.05
C LEU A 342 2.12 15.49 -3.66
N PHE A 343 1.00 14.89 -3.27
CA PHE A 343 -0.31 15.22 -3.84
C PHE A 343 -0.75 16.67 -3.58
N LYS A 344 -0.46 17.20 -2.39
CA LYS A 344 -0.77 18.60 -2.04
C LYS A 344 0.06 19.63 -2.82
N SER A 345 1.25 19.23 -3.28
CA SER A 345 2.14 20.12 -4.05
C SER A 345 1.83 20.15 -5.56
N GLU A 346 1.06 19.18 -6.07
CA GLU A 346 0.75 19.10 -7.51
C GLU A 346 -0.30 20.14 -7.95
N ILE A 347 -0.11 20.73 -9.15
CA ILE A 347 -1.00 21.78 -9.71
C ILE A 347 -2.35 21.19 -10.11
N LYS A 348 -3.45 21.50 -9.43
CA LYS A 348 -4.81 21.05 -9.80
C LYS A 348 -5.29 21.71 -11.12
N SER A 349 -4.99 21.09 -12.26
CA SER A 349 -5.47 21.53 -13.58
C SER A 349 -6.57 20.59 -14.09
N ASN A 350 -7.70 21.18 -14.48
CA ASN A 350 -8.87 20.45 -14.98
C ASN A 350 -8.66 19.77 -16.33
N SER A 351 -7.62 20.10 -17.09
CA SER A 351 -7.41 19.51 -18.43
C SER A 351 -6.69 18.15 -18.39
N ARG A 352 -5.90 17.85 -17.36
CA ARG A 352 -5.10 16.61 -17.23
C ARG A 352 -5.41 15.78 -15.98
N TRP A 353 -6.52 16.08 -15.32
CA TRP A 353 -6.88 15.45 -14.04
C TRP A 353 -7.01 13.92 -14.12
N ARG A 354 -7.46 13.35 -15.26
CA ARG A 354 -7.57 11.89 -15.46
C ARG A 354 -6.21 11.19 -15.49
N GLU A 355 -5.25 11.76 -16.22
CA GLU A 355 -3.88 11.24 -16.29
C GLU A 355 -3.21 11.28 -14.92
N ARG A 356 -3.42 12.38 -14.18
CA ARG A 356 -2.96 12.50 -12.80
C ARG A 356 -3.62 11.48 -11.89
N ALA A 357 -4.95 11.39 -11.89
CA ALA A 357 -5.70 10.45 -11.08
C ALA A 357 -5.20 9.01 -11.27
N TYR A 358 -4.97 8.60 -12.52
CA TYR A 358 -4.41 7.29 -12.83
C TYR A 358 -2.97 7.12 -12.32
N LYS A 359 -2.12 8.15 -12.47
CA LYS A 359 -0.76 8.17 -11.94
C LYS A 359 -0.75 8.04 -10.41
N ASP A 360 -1.56 8.84 -9.73
CA ASP A 360 -1.64 8.87 -8.28
C ASP A 360 -2.21 7.57 -7.72
N LEU A 361 -3.25 7.02 -8.36
CA LEU A 361 -3.75 5.69 -8.02
C LEU A 361 -2.71 4.59 -8.24
N THR A 362 -1.94 4.66 -9.33
CA THR A 362 -0.85 3.69 -9.58
C THR A 362 0.22 3.81 -8.50
N LEU A 363 0.57 5.02 -8.07
CA LEU A 363 1.52 5.24 -6.98
C LEU A 363 0.98 4.71 -5.65
N LEU A 364 -0.28 4.98 -5.32
CA LEU A 364 -0.93 4.47 -4.10
C LEU A 364 -1.00 2.95 -4.08
N LEU A 365 -1.29 2.35 -5.23
CA LEU A 365 -1.25 0.91 -5.44
C LEU A 365 0.17 0.35 -5.44
N ASP A 366 1.21 1.12 -5.73
CA ASP A 366 2.59 0.68 -5.49
C ASP A 366 2.92 0.71 -3.98
N TRP A 367 2.46 1.74 -3.26
CA TRP A 367 2.80 1.99 -1.85
C TRP A 367 1.94 1.28 -0.80
N ASN A 368 0.81 0.72 -1.22
CA ASN A 368 -0.18 0.03 -0.38
C ASN A 368 -0.95 0.93 0.56
N ARG A 369 -1.48 2.02 0.00
CA ARG A 369 -2.23 3.04 0.73
C ARG A 369 -3.65 3.21 0.17
N PRO A 370 -4.54 2.22 0.39
CA PRO A 370 -5.94 2.33 -0.02
C PRO A 370 -6.68 3.41 0.76
N ASP A 371 -6.25 3.68 2.00
CA ASP A 371 -6.74 4.77 2.85
C ASP A 371 -6.63 6.13 2.14
N LEU A 372 -5.45 6.43 1.57
CA LEU A 372 -5.21 7.66 0.83
C LEU A 372 -5.94 7.68 -0.52
N ALA A 373 -6.09 6.53 -1.17
CA ALA A 373 -6.85 6.45 -2.41
C ALA A 373 -8.30 6.85 -2.15
N GLN A 374 -8.90 6.32 -1.08
CA GLN A 374 -10.26 6.66 -0.69
C GLN A 374 -10.39 8.16 -0.36
N SER A 375 -9.49 8.71 0.47
CA SER A 375 -9.64 10.09 0.96
C SER A 375 -9.24 11.17 -0.05
N GLU A 376 -8.16 10.98 -0.80
CA GLU A 376 -7.60 12.01 -1.69
C GLU A 376 -8.15 11.91 -3.12
N ILE A 377 -8.48 10.69 -3.56
CA ILE A 377 -8.86 10.43 -4.96
C ILE A 377 -10.37 10.19 -5.07
N PHE A 378 -10.91 9.14 -4.44
CA PHE A 378 -12.31 8.76 -4.62
C PHE A 378 -13.31 9.68 -3.92
N SER A 379 -12.90 10.37 -2.85
CA SER A 379 -13.72 11.40 -2.20
C SER A 379 -13.78 12.71 -2.99
N SER A 380 -12.95 12.87 -4.03
CA SER A 380 -13.00 14.05 -4.89
C SER A 380 -14.28 14.05 -5.74
N ARG A 381 -14.93 15.21 -5.86
CA ARG A 381 -16.18 15.39 -6.62
C ARG A 381 -16.09 14.90 -8.08
N ASP A 382 -14.88 14.94 -8.63
CA ASP A 382 -14.60 14.57 -10.02
C ASP A 382 -14.60 13.05 -10.25
N PHE A 383 -14.39 12.23 -9.21
CA PHE A 383 -14.22 10.78 -9.37
C PHE A 383 -15.51 9.99 -9.62
N SER A 384 -16.66 10.59 -9.32
CA SER A 384 -17.99 10.01 -9.62
C SER A 384 -18.20 9.69 -11.11
N ARG A 385 -17.32 10.19 -11.99
CA ARG A 385 -17.37 9.98 -13.46
C ARG A 385 -16.27 9.06 -14.00
N ILE A 386 -15.36 8.54 -13.17
CA ILE A 386 -14.25 7.70 -13.62
C ILE A 386 -14.62 6.22 -13.53
N LYS A 387 -14.40 5.49 -14.62
CA LYS A 387 -14.33 4.03 -14.61
C LYS A 387 -12.89 3.62 -14.26
N VAL A 388 -12.72 2.75 -13.26
CA VAL A 388 -11.41 2.19 -12.92
C VAL A 388 -10.84 1.45 -14.15
N ASP A 389 -9.58 1.72 -14.48
CA ASP A 389 -8.91 1.10 -15.62
C ASP A 389 -8.66 -0.39 -15.38
N LYS A 390 -8.86 -1.22 -16.41
CA LYS A 390 -8.65 -2.68 -16.39
C LYS A 390 -7.22 -3.03 -15.98
N THR A 391 -6.24 -2.24 -16.43
CA THR A 391 -4.82 -2.49 -16.11
C THR A 391 -4.49 -2.25 -14.63
N LEU A 392 -5.19 -1.30 -14.00
CA LEU A 392 -4.99 -0.99 -12.58
C LEU A 392 -5.62 -2.07 -11.70
N PHE A 393 -6.82 -2.54 -12.08
CA PHE A 393 -7.46 -3.68 -11.43
C PHE A 393 -6.60 -4.95 -11.57
N GLU A 394 -6.08 -5.25 -12.75
CA GLU A 394 -5.15 -6.36 -12.96
C GLU A 394 -3.93 -6.25 -12.02
N LYS A 395 -3.26 -5.10 -11.96
CA LYS A 395 -2.13 -4.89 -11.04
C LYS A 395 -2.49 -5.12 -9.57
N SER A 396 -3.72 -4.80 -9.16
CA SER A 396 -4.19 -5.04 -7.79
C SER A 396 -4.37 -6.54 -7.50
N LEU A 397 -4.79 -7.33 -8.47
CA LEU A 397 -4.89 -8.78 -8.32
C LEU A 397 -3.51 -9.45 -8.29
N MET A 398 -2.57 -9.00 -9.14
CA MET A 398 -1.29 -9.67 -9.31
C MET A 398 -0.38 -9.56 -8.08
N LYS A 399 -0.37 -8.39 -7.44
CA LYS A 399 0.48 -8.10 -6.29
C LYS A 399 -0.09 -8.68 -5.00
N THR A 400 0.81 -9.06 -4.10
CA THR A 400 0.45 -9.47 -2.74
C THR A 400 -0.04 -8.30 -1.88
N ASP A 401 -0.94 -8.60 -0.93
CA ASP A 401 -1.39 -7.67 0.13
C ASP A 401 -2.18 -6.46 -0.41
N ARG A 402 -2.91 -6.61 -1.53
CA ARG A 402 -3.67 -5.55 -2.24
C ARG A 402 -5.18 -5.75 -2.23
N GLU A 403 -5.68 -6.60 -1.36
CA GLU A 403 -7.08 -7.01 -1.31
C GLU A 403 -8.01 -5.82 -1.01
N GLU A 404 -7.55 -4.87 -0.19
CA GLU A 404 -8.29 -3.63 0.11
C GLU A 404 -8.48 -2.74 -1.14
N PHE A 405 -7.50 -2.69 -2.05
CA PHE A 405 -7.66 -2.00 -3.34
C PHE A 405 -8.68 -2.70 -4.24
N VAL A 406 -8.68 -4.04 -4.25
CA VAL A 406 -9.69 -4.81 -4.98
C VAL A 406 -11.08 -4.48 -4.44
N SER A 407 -11.26 -4.51 -3.11
CA SER A 407 -12.52 -4.12 -2.47
C SER A 407 -12.92 -2.72 -2.90
N LEU A 408 -12.00 -1.76 -2.78
CA LEU A 408 -12.26 -0.37 -3.13
C LEU A 408 -12.71 -0.24 -4.59
N PHE A 409 -12.03 -0.89 -5.54
CA PHE A 409 -12.40 -0.80 -6.95
C PHE A 409 -13.78 -1.41 -7.23
N LEU A 410 -14.14 -2.49 -6.55
CA LEU A 410 -15.48 -3.09 -6.63
C LEU A 410 -16.54 -2.16 -6.01
N ASP A 411 -16.23 -1.46 -4.91
CA ASP A 411 -17.11 -0.48 -4.28
C ASP A 411 -17.42 0.70 -5.23
N GLN A 412 -16.46 1.06 -6.09
CA GLN A 412 -16.63 2.08 -7.13
C GLN A 412 -17.35 1.56 -8.39
N GLY A 413 -17.85 0.32 -8.38
CA GLY A 413 -18.64 -0.26 -9.46
C GLY A 413 -17.82 -0.85 -10.62
N PHE A 414 -16.58 -1.26 -10.38
CA PHE A 414 -15.82 -2.02 -11.38
C PHE A 414 -16.48 -3.37 -11.66
N LEU A 415 -16.82 -3.62 -12.93
CA LEU A 415 -17.48 -4.86 -13.37
C LEU A 415 -16.42 -5.87 -13.81
N ILE A 416 -16.31 -6.99 -13.08
CA ILE A 416 -15.30 -8.02 -13.30
C ILE A 416 -15.48 -8.70 -14.65
N HIS A 417 -16.70 -8.98 -15.09
CA HIS A 417 -16.95 -9.67 -16.36
C HIS A 417 -16.41 -8.89 -17.58
N LYS A 418 -16.37 -7.55 -17.51
CA LYS A 418 -15.82 -6.70 -18.59
C LYS A 418 -14.31 -6.79 -18.68
N TYR A 419 -13.65 -7.19 -17.60
CA TYR A 419 -12.22 -7.44 -17.56
C TYR A 419 -11.88 -8.90 -17.85
N LEU A 420 -12.58 -9.83 -17.22
CA LEU A 420 -12.19 -11.24 -17.20
C LEU A 420 -12.58 -11.98 -18.48
N ASN A 421 -11.61 -12.18 -19.36
CA ASN A 421 -11.72 -13.08 -20.52
C ASN A 421 -10.76 -14.28 -20.36
N HIS A 422 -10.82 -15.25 -21.28
CA HIS A 422 -9.94 -16.43 -21.19
C HIS A 422 -8.44 -16.09 -21.22
N LYS A 423 -8.03 -15.04 -21.94
CA LYS A 423 -6.62 -14.61 -22.00
C LYS A 423 -6.17 -14.00 -20.68
N HIS A 424 -6.98 -13.11 -20.09
CA HIS A 424 -6.71 -12.49 -18.80
C HIS A 424 -6.73 -13.53 -17.68
N LEU A 425 -7.70 -14.44 -17.65
CA LEU A 425 -7.73 -15.51 -16.65
C LEU A 425 -6.47 -16.38 -16.74
N LYS A 426 -6.08 -16.79 -17.95
CA LYS A 426 -4.82 -17.53 -18.15
C LYS A 426 -3.60 -16.71 -17.70
N TYR A 427 -3.56 -15.43 -18.04
CA TYR A 427 -2.49 -14.53 -17.65
C TYR A 427 -2.36 -14.41 -16.11
N LEU A 428 -3.47 -14.37 -15.37
CA LEU A 428 -3.47 -14.38 -13.92
C LEU A 428 -2.81 -15.65 -13.35
N PHE A 429 -3.00 -16.81 -13.99
CA PHE A 429 -2.32 -18.05 -13.60
C PHE A 429 -0.83 -18.06 -14.00
N ASP A 430 -0.48 -17.51 -15.16
CA ASP A 430 0.89 -17.49 -15.69
C ASP A 430 1.83 -16.53 -14.95
N LYS A 431 1.31 -15.44 -14.38
CA LYS A 431 2.13 -14.30 -13.93
C LYS A 431 1.97 -13.89 -12.47
N ALA A 432 1.15 -14.59 -11.68
CA ALA A 432 1.00 -14.29 -10.26
C ALA A 432 2.35 -14.39 -9.52
N GLU A 433 2.61 -13.46 -8.60
CA GLU A 433 3.90 -13.37 -7.89
C GLU A 433 4.20 -14.61 -7.01
N ASP A 434 3.16 -15.28 -6.48
CA ASP A 434 3.30 -16.45 -5.59
C ASP A 434 2.84 -17.75 -6.29
N SER A 435 3.44 -18.07 -7.44
CA SER A 435 3.07 -19.27 -8.19
C SER A 435 3.50 -20.58 -7.54
N GLU A 436 4.34 -20.54 -6.51
CA GLU A 436 4.92 -21.73 -5.87
C GLU A 436 3.85 -22.64 -5.25
N PHE A 437 2.92 -22.06 -4.49
CA PHE A 437 1.83 -22.84 -3.90
C PHE A 437 0.98 -23.50 -4.99
N PHE A 438 0.70 -22.75 -6.06
CA PHE A 438 -0.10 -23.25 -7.17
C PHE A 438 0.62 -24.39 -7.93
N THR A 439 1.91 -24.27 -8.22
CA THR A 439 2.65 -25.33 -8.92
C THR A 439 2.78 -26.59 -8.09
N THR A 440 3.14 -26.46 -6.81
CA THR A 440 3.39 -27.61 -5.92
C THR A 440 2.13 -28.30 -5.44
N VAL A 441 1.20 -27.55 -4.85
CA VAL A 441 0.05 -28.14 -4.19
C VAL A 441 -1.01 -28.45 -5.23
N CYS A 442 -1.29 -27.53 -6.16
CA CYS A 442 -2.37 -27.72 -7.12
C CYS A 442 -1.94 -28.58 -8.31
N LEU A 443 -0.82 -28.28 -8.99
CA LEU A 443 -0.46 -28.98 -10.22
C LEU A 443 0.28 -30.31 -9.96
N GLU A 444 1.29 -30.31 -9.09
CA GLU A 444 2.00 -31.54 -8.70
C GLU A 444 1.15 -32.39 -7.74
N GLY A 445 0.63 -31.81 -6.66
CA GLY A 445 -0.12 -32.54 -5.62
C GLY A 445 -1.48 -33.07 -6.07
N VAL A 446 -2.34 -32.23 -6.65
CA VAL A 446 -3.71 -32.63 -7.02
C VAL A 446 -3.78 -33.26 -8.41
N LEU A 447 -3.09 -32.69 -9.40
CA LEU A 447 -3.12 -33.20 -10.78
C LEU A 447 -2.02 -34.24 -11.08
N GLY A 448 -0.97 -34.36 -10.27
CA GLY A 448 0.12 -35.30 -10.50
C GLY A 448 1.05 -34.93 -11.66
N LYS A 449 1.11 -33.65 -12.04
CA LYS A 449 1.99 -33.20 -13.13
C LYS A 449 3.42 -33.01 -12.61
N THR A 450 4.35 -33.85 -13.08
CA THR A 450 5.68 -33.98 -12.46
C THR A 450 6.74 -33.00 -12.94
N HIS A 451 6.50 -32.21 -13.99
CA HIS A 451 7.48 -31.24 -14.50
C HIS A 451 6.80 -30.01 -15.11
N ILE A 452 6.74 -28.92 -14.35
CA ILE A 452 6.47 -27.60 -14.89
C ILE A 452 7.77 -26.83 -14.78
N ILE A 453 8.36 -26.47 -15.92
CA ILE A 453 9.55 -25.64 -15.94
C ILE A 453 9.13 -24.24 -15.46
N PRO A 454 9.76 -23.69 -14.40
CA PRO A 454 9.50 -22.31 -14.00
C PRO A 454 9.76 -21.36 -15.18
N ASP A 455 8.89 -20.37 -15.36
CA ASP A 455 8.87 -19.39 -16.47
C ASP A 455 8.36 -19.87 -17.85
N GLN A 456 7.92 -21.13 -18.02
CA GLN A 456 7.16 -21.50 -19.21
C GLN A 456 5.67 -21.13 -19.08
N PRO A 457 5.06 -20.55 -20.14
CA PRO A 457 3.63 -20.26 -20.13
C PRO A 457 2.83 -21.55 -20.08
N LEU A 458 1.70 -21.54 -19.38
CA LEU A 458 0.78 -22.68 -19.31
C LEU A 458 0.29 -23.05 -20.73
N PRO A 459 -0.09 -24.33 -20.95
CA PRO A 459 -0.65 -24.77 -22.23
C PRO A 459 -1.86 -23.92 -22.68
N GLN A 460 -2.11 -23.84 -23.98
CA GLN A 460 -3.30 -23.15 -24.52
C GLN A 460 -4.59 -23.72 -23.92
N ASP A 461 -4.68 -25.04 -23.79
CA ASP A 461 -5.87 -25.73 -23.30
C ASP A 461 -5.96 -25.85 -21.77
N PHE A 462 -5.07 -25.17 -21.03
CA PHE A 462 -5.00 -25.24 -19.57
C PHE A 462 -6.37 -24.95 -18.93
N LEU A 463 -7.08 -23.91 -19.37
CA LEU A 463 -8.37 -23.51 -18.79
C LEU A 463 -9.47 -24.56 -19.03
N VAL A 464 -9.53 -25.12 -20.25
CA VAL A 464 -10.57 -26.09 -20.62
C VAL A 464 -10.34 -27.42 -19.91
N ASN A 465 -9.09 -27.87 -19.86
CA ASN A 465 -8.75 -29.22 -19.42
C ASN A 465 -8.29 -29.24 -17.96
N ASP A 466 -7.17 -28.59 -17.66
CA ASP A 466 -6.49 -28.76 -16.39
C ASP A 466 -7.22 -28.04 -15.25
N LEU A 467 -7.64 -26.79 -15.48
CA LEU A 467 -8.35 -26.01 -14.48
C LEU A 467 -9.70 -26.65 -14.14
N ASN A 468 -10.48 -27.08 -15.13
CA ASN A 468 -11.74 -27.78 -14.88
C ASN A 468 -11.53 -29.13 -14.19
N LYS A 469 -10.48 -29.90 -14.54
CA LYS A 469 -10.13 -31.13 -13.81
C LYS A 469 -9.73 -30.85 -12.37
N LEU A 470 -8.99 -29.78 -12.12
CA LEU A 470 -8.56 -29.35 -10.80
C LEU A 470 -9.76 -28.98 -9.93
N VAL A 471 -10.64 -28.12 -10.45
CA VAL A 471 -11.89 -27.73 -9.77
C VAL A 471 -12.78 -28.95 -9.52
N ALA A 472 -12.91 -29.85 -10.48
CA ALA A 472 -13.70 -31.08 -10.32
C ALA A 472 -13.15 -32.00 -9.22
N LYS A 473 -11.83 -32.15 -9.12
CA LYS A 473 -11.21 -32.95 -8.05
C LYS A 473 -11.39 -32.32 -6.66
N LEU A 474 -11.30 -30.99 -6.58
CA LEU A 474 -11.33 -30.27 -5.29
C LEU A 474 -12.75 -29.96 -4.79
N SER A 475 -13.71 -29.80 -5.69
CA SER A 475 -15.09 -29.36 -5.35
C SER A 475 -16.19 -30.29 -5.84
N GLY A 476 -15.89 -31.24 -6.74
CA GLY A 476 -16.90 -32.12 -7.36
C GLY A 476 -17.73 -31.44 -8.45
N ILE A 477 -17.35 -30.24 -8.90
CA ILE A 477 -18.05 -29.44 -9.92
C ILE A 477 -17.31 -29.57 -11.24
N LYS A 478 -18.02 -29.98 -12.30
CA LYS A 478 -17.46 -30.19 -13.64
C LYS A 478 -17.75 -28.99 -14.53
N ASP A 479 -16.87 -28.74 -15.50
CA ASP A 479 -17.09 -27.73 -16.54
C ASP A 479 -17.32 -26.32 -16.00
N PHE A 480 -16.70 -26.02 -14.86
CA PHE A 480 -16.88 -24.79 -14.09
C PHE A 480 -16.48 -23.53 -14.88
N VAL A 481 -15.35 -23.57 -15.59
CA VAL A 481 -14.87 -22.47 -16.45
C VAL A 481 -15.16 -22.79 -17.90
N GLN A 482 -15.90 -21.91 -18.57
CA GLN A 482 -16.16 -21.94 -20.01
C GLN A 482 -15.46 -20.77 -20.71
N PRO A 483 -14.28 -21.00 -21.35
CA PRO A 483 -13.48 -19.92 -21.93
C PRO A 483 -14.20 -19.09 -23.00
N TYR A 484 -15.04 -19.74 -23.81
CA TYR A 484 -15.84 -19.06 -24.84
C TYR A 484 -16.84 -18.08 -24.20
N GLU A 485 -17.59 -18.53 -23.19
CA GLU A 485 -18.56 -17.70 -22.49
C GLU A 485 -17.89 -16.50 -21.79
N LEU A 486 -16.76 -16.72 -21.10
CA LEU A 486 -15.98 -15.64 -20.49
C LEU A 486 -15.57 -14.58 -21.52
N SER A 487 -15.14 -15.00 -22.70
CA SER A 487 -14.73 -14.07 -23.75
C SER A 487 -15.91 -13.28 -24.32
N MET A 488 -17.02 -13.94 -24.62
CA MET A 488 -18.22 -13.29 -25.14
C MET A 488 -18.77 -12.25 -24.16
N ASN A 489 -18.84 -12.62 -22.88
CA ASN A 489 -19.28 -11.73 -21.80
C ASN A 489 -18.38 -10.49 -21.63
N SER A 490 -17.06 -10.63 -21.87
CA SER A 490 -16.12 -9.50 -21.74
C SER A 490 -16.25 -8.43 -22.82
N VAL A 491 -16.82 -8.79 -23.98
CA VAL A 491 -17.11 -7.90 -25.11
C VAL A 491 -18.59 -7.47 -25.10
N GLU A 492 -19.29 -7.69 -23.98
CA GLU A 492 -20.71 -7.33 -23.79
C GLU A 492 -21.68 -8.07 -24.73
N LEU A 493 -21.21 -9.12 -25.41
CA LEU A 493 -22.03 -10.05 -26.19
C LEU A 493 -22.50 -11.19 -25.28
N TYR A 494 -23.34 -10.85 -24.30
CA TYR A 494 -23.73 -11.76 -23.23
C TYR A 494 -24.42 -13.03 -23.76
N VAL A 495 -23.97 -14.19 -23.27
CA VAL A 495 -24.60 -15.49 -23.60
C VAL A 495 -25.97 -15.64 -22.92
N LEU A 496 -26.10 -15.10 -21.71
CA LEU A 496 -27.34 -15.10 -20.92
C LEU A 496 -27.68 -13.65 -20.54
N ASP A 497 -27.21 -13.21 -19.38
CA ASP A 497 -27.47 -11.90 -18.81
C ASP A 497 -26.19 -11.28 -18.23
N PRO A 498 -26.07 -9.94 -18.18
CA PRO A 498 -24.93 -9.26 -17.58
C PRO A 498 -24.72 -9.61 -16.10
N VAL A 499 -25.81 -9.81 -15.35
CA VAL A 499 -25.75 -10.20 -13.94
C VAL A 499 -25.16 -11.61 -13.78
N VAL A 500 -25.59 -12.55 -14.62
CA VAL A 500 -25.05 -13.93 -14.62
C VAL A 500 -23.59 -13.93 -15.05
N ALA A 501 -23.21 -13.09 -16.02
CA ALA A 501 -21.83 -12.91 -16.43
C ALA A 501 -20.94 -12.40 -15.29
N GLU A 502 -21.39 -11.40 -14.53
CA GLU A 502 -20.67 -10.87 -13.37
C GLU A 502 -20.52 -11.93 -12.28
N ARG A 503 -21.60 -12.64 -11.94
CA ARG A 503 -21.59 -13.73 -10.97
C ARG A 503 -20.57 -14.81 -11.32
N LYS A 504 -20.55 -15.27 -12.57
CA LYS A 504 -19.59 -16.27 -13.05
C LYS A 504 -18.16 -15.75 -13.00
N ALA A 505 -17.93 -14.49 -13.36
CA ALA A 505 -16.61 -13.88 -13.33
C ALA A 505 -16.06 -13.75 -11.90
N ILE A 506 -16.89 -13.33 -10.95
CA ILE A 506 -16.55 -13.28 -9.51
C ILE A 506 -16.20 -14.69 -9.01
N ASN A 507 -17.03 -15.69 -9.31
CA ASN A 507 -16.79 -17.08 -8.89
C ASN A 507 -15.47 -17.63 -9.46
N CYS A 508 -15.14 -17.31 -10.71
CA CYS A 508 -13.85 -17.67 -11.31
C CYS A 508 -12.66 -17.04 -10.57
N LEU A 509 -12.75 -15.76 -10.18
CA LEU A 509 -11.70 -15.10 -9.41
C LEU A 509 -11.59 -15.61 -7.97
N ILE A 510 -12.71 -16.00 -7.34
CA ILE A 510 -12.70 -16.63 -6.01
C ILE A 510 -11.92 -17.95 -6.08
N ILE A 511 -12.23 -18.81 -7.06
CA ILE A 511 -11.48 -20.06 -7.26
C ILE A 511 -10.01 -19.78 -7.51
N TRP A 512 -9.67 -18.82 -8.36
CA TRP A 512 -8.29 -18.41 -8.57
C TRP A 512 -7.62 -17.97 -7.26
N ALA A 513 -8.25 -17.14 -6.43
CA ALA A 513 -7.71 -16.72 -5.14
C ALA A 513 -7.49 -17.90 -4.17
N VAL A 514 -8.39 -18.90 -4.16
CA VAL A 514 -8.24 -20.12 -3.35
C VAL A 514 -7.05 -20.97 -3.84
N LEU A 515 -6.91 -21.15 -5.16
CA LEU A 515 -5.84 -21.92 -5.78
C LEU A 515 -4.44 -21.29 -5.61
N PHE A 516 -4.37 -20.00 -5.31
CA PHE A 516 -3.14 -19.30 -4.96
C PHE A 516 -2.96 -19.09 -3.45
N SER A 517 -3.78 -19.73 -2.62
CA SER A 517 -3.76 -19.60 -1.15
C SER A 517 -3.85 -18.14 -0.67
N ARG A 518 -4.77 -17.36 -1.25
CA ARG A 518 -5.04 -15.95 -0.90
C ARG A 518 -6.40 -15.81 -0.20
N PRO A 519 -6.54 -16.22 1.08
CA PRO A 519 -7.82 -16.26 1.76
C PRO A 519 -8.44 -14.86 1.97
N LYS A 520 -7.62 -13.83 2.20
CA LYS A 520 -8.10 -12.44 2.32
C LYS A 520 -8.80 -11.99 1.03
N LEU A 521 -8.21 -12.29 -0.12
CA LEU A 521 -8.76 -11.89 -1.42
C LEU A 521 -10.04 -12.65 -1.72
N ALA A 522 -10.04 -13.97 -1.45
CA ALA A 522 -11.24 -14.80 -1.59
C ALA A 522 -12.39 -14.27 -0.71
N LYS A 523 -12.13 -13.80 0.52
CA LYS A 523 -13.14 -13.16 1.38
C LYS A 523 -13.67 -11.85 0.79
N VAL A 524 -12.79 -10.97 0.30
CA VAL A 524 -13.19 -9.70 -0.34
C VAL A 524 -14.12 -9.95 -1.53
N LEU A 525 -13.78 -10.91 -2.39
CA LEU A 525 -14.60 -11.29 -3.54
C LEU A 525 -15.91 -11.98 -3.09
N TRP A 526 -15.86 -12.79 -2.04
CA TRP A 526 -17.04 -13.45 -1.49
C TRP A 526 -18.08 -12.46 -0.94
N TYR A 527 -17.66 -11.33 -0.35
CA TYR A 527 -18.61 -10.28 0.06
C TYR A 527 -19.42 -9.67 -1.10
N ARG A 528 -19.00 -9.91 -2.34
CA ARG A 528 -19.64 -9.43 -3.57
C ARG A 528 -20.34 -10.54 -4.36
N CYS A 529 -20.35 -11.78 -3.86
CA CYS A 529 -20.95 -12.89 -4.58
C CYS A 529 -22.48 -12.95 -4.39
N ASP A 530 -23.20 -13.36 -5.44
CA ASP A 530 -24.66 -13.48 -5.42
C ASP A 530 -25.17 -14.68 -4.61
N GLU A 531 -24.40 -15.78 -4.59
CA GLU A 531 -24.77 -17.05 -3.96
C GLU A 531 -23.74 -17.41 -2.85
N PRO A 532 -23.80 -16.75 -1.67
CA PRO A 532 -22.75 -16.82 -0.64
C PRO A 532 -22.61 -18.18 0.03
N ILE A 533 -23.73 -18.89 0.29
CA ILE A 533 -23.71 -20.19 0.97
C ILE A 533 -22.99 -21.26 0.13
N PRO A 534 -23.38 -21.53 -1.14
CA PRO A 534 -22.69 -22.50 -1.99
C PRO A 534 -21.22 -22.19 -2.20
N VAL A 535 -20.88 -20.93 -2.49
CA VAL A 535 -19.50 -20.51 -2.76
C VAL A 535 -18.62 -20.70 -1.53
N ALA A 536 -19.10 -20.34 -0.34
CA ALA A 536 -18.37 -20.57 0.91
C ALA A 536 -18.13 -22.06 1.20
N LEU A 537 -19.12 -22.91 0.94
CA LEU A 537 -18.97 -24.37 1.09
C LEU A 537 -17.96 -24.95 0.10
N ILE A 538 -17.96 -24.47 -1.16
CA ILE A 538 -16.97 -24.85 -2.18
C ILE A 538 -15.56 -24.43 -1.72
N CYS A 539 -15.37 -23.18 -1.31
CA CYS A 539 -14.09 -22.69 -0.78
C CYS A 539 -13.62 -23.52 0.42
N SER A 540 -14.52 -23.82 1.35
CA SER A 540 -14.23 -24.65 2.52
C SER A 540 -13.74 -26.05 2.12
N ASN A 541 -14.41 -26.70 1.17
CA ASN A 541 -14.00 -28.01 0.66
C ASN A 541 -12.64 -27.93 -0.05
N MET A 542 -12.46 -26.95 -0.93
CA MET A 542 -11.22 -26.78 -1.69
C MET A 542 -10.02 -26.60 -0.77
N TYR A 543 -10.11 -25.72 0.25
CA TYR A 543 -9.02 -25.55 1.21
C TYR A 543 -8.73 -26.83 2.01
N ARG A 544 -9.75 -27.61 2.36
CA ARG A 544 -9.57 -28.88 3.07
C ARG A 544 -8.97 -29.97 2.20
N GLU A 545 -9.31 -30.05 0.93
CA GLU A 545 -8.67 -31.01 0.02
C GLU A 545 -7.24 -30.60 -0.31
N LEU A 546 -6.99 -29.30 -0.55
CA LEU A 546 -5.66 -28.77 -0.77
C LEU A 546 -4.75 -28.96 0.47
N SER A 547 -5.29 -28.87 1.70
CA SER A 547 -4.51 -29.08 2.92
C SER A 547 -3.98 -30.51 3.06
N LYS A 548 -4.68 -31.51 2.49
CA LYS A 548 -4.21 -32.90 2.43
C LYS A 548 -3.05 -33.09 1.46
N CYS A 549 -2.98 -32.26 0.42
CA CYS A 549 -1.91 -32.27 -0.58
C CYS A 549 -0.68 -31.46 -0.15
N SER A 550 -0.80 -30.62 0.88
CA SER A 550 0.32 -29.85 1.42
C SER A 550 1.24 -30.72 2.28
N MET A 551 2.53 -30.72 1.94
CA MET A 551 3.57 -31.39 2.73
C MET A 551 3.99 -30.59 3.96
N GLU A 552 3.89 -29.25 3.90
CA GLU A 552 4.29 -28.36 4.98
C GLU A 552 3.20 -28.27 6.05
N LEU A 553 3.58 -28.51 7.31
CA LEU A 553 2.65 -28.49 8.44
C LEU A 553 2.02 -27.10 8.65
N TYR A 554 2.82 -26.03 8.59
CA TYR A 554 2.33 -24.67 8.77
C TYR A 554 1.26 -24.31 7.74
N GLN A 555 1.56 -24.51 6.44
CA GLN A 555 0.62 -24.28 5.34
C GLN A 555 -0.64 -25.13 5.50
N ARG A 556 -0.48 -26.42 5.85
CA ARG A 556 -1.62 -27.31 6.10
C ARG A 556 -2.52 -26.78 7.22
N THR A 557 -1.95 -26.34 8.35
CA THR A 557 -2.74 -25.80 9.46
C THR A 557 -3.46 -24.51 9.08
N GLU A 558 -2.82 -23.63 8.31
CA GLU A 558 -3.42 -22.38 7.81
C GLU A 558 -4.57 -22.65 6.82
N MET A 559 -4.46 -23.68 5.99
CA MET A 559 -5.52 -24.05 5.07
C MET A 559 -6.69 -24.73 5.80
N GLU A 560 -6.41 -25.55 6.80
CA GLU A 560 -7.45 -26.13 7.66
C GLU A 560 -8.21 -25.05 8.47
N THR A 561 -7.53 -24.00 8.93
CA THR A 561 -8.19 -22.85 9.56
C THR A 561 -9.03 -22.08 8.55
N CYS A 562 -8.50 -21.78 7.35
CA CYS A 562 -9.26 -21.15 6.28
C CYS A 562 -10.52 -21.96 5.89
N ALA A 563 -10.39 -23.28 5.78
CA ALA A 563 -11.51 -24.17 5.48
C ALA A 563 -12.62 -24.05 6.53
N LYS A 564 -12.26 -24.03 7.82
CA LYS A 564 -13.21 -23.84 8.93
C LYS A 564 -13.87 -22.47 8.88
N GLU A 565 -13.10 -21.42 8.63
CA GLU A 565 -13.62 -20.05 8.54
C GLU A 565 -14.65 -19.90 7.43
N PHE A 566 -14.37 -20.36 6.20
CA PHE A 566 -15.35 -20.32 5.11
C PHE A 566 -16.59 -21.17 5.42
N GLY A 567 -16.43 -22.33 6.06
CA GLY A 567 -17.56 -23.13 6.54
C GLY A 567 -18.44 -22.38 7.55
N MET A 568 -17.81 -21.66 8.49
CA MET A 568 -18.52 -20.80 9.45
C MET A 568 -19.22 -19.62 8.77
N MET A 569 -18.64 -19.04 7.71
CA MET A 569 -19.29 -17.99 6.93
C MET A 569 -20.58 -18.50 6.25
N ALA A 570 -20.55 -19.70 5.66
CA ALA A 570 -21.75 -20.34 5.10
C ALA A 570 -22.84 -20.57 6.17
N LEU A 571 -22.43 -21.06 7.35
CA LEU A 571 -23.32 -21.27 8.49
C LEU A 571 -23.92 -19.95 9.00
N GLY A 572 -23.12 -18.90 9.13
CA GLY A 572 -23.59 -17.59 9.60
C GLY A 572 -24.64 -16.99 8.69
N VAL A 573 -24.45 -17.07 7.36
CA VAL A 573 -25.46 -16.61 6.40
C VAL A 573 -26.75 -17.44 6.49
N LEU A 574 -26.62 -18.76 6.67
CA LEU A 574 -27.79 -19.64 6.84
C LEU A 574 -28.56 -19.34 8.12
N ASP A 575 -27.87 -19.06 9.22
CA ASP A 575 -28.49 -18.75 10.52
C ASP A 575 -29.24 -17.42 10.48
N ILE A 576 -28.64 -16.38 9.89
CA ILE A 576 -29.31 -15.10 9.63
C ILE A 576 -30.54 -15.31 8.73
N SER A 577 -30.41 -16.06 7.64
CA SER A 577 -31.53 -16.33 6.72
C SER A 577 -32.66 -17.12 7.38
N TYR A 578 -32.31 -18.05 8.27
CA TYR A 578 -33.27 -18.91 8.97
C TYR A 578 -34.00 -18.18 10.09
N SER A 579 -33.30 -17.30 10.81
CA SER A 579 -33.89 -16.46 11.86
C SER A 579 -34.83 -15.39 11.30
N ASP A 580 -34.56 -14.88 10.10
CA ASP A 580 -35.42 -13.91 9.42
C ASP A 580 -36.68 -14.59 8.82
N VAL A 581 -36.51 -15.41 7.78
CA VAL A 581 -37.64 -16.09 7.11
C VAL A 581 -37.31 -17.55 6.82
N SER A 582 -37.70 -18.44 7.73
CA SER A 582 -37.46 -19.88 7.62
C SER A 582 -37.95 -20.51 6.29
N ALA A 583 -39.10 -20.09 5.76
CA ALA A 583 -39.64 -20.61 4.50
C ALA A 583 -38.75 -20.27 3.28
N GLN A 584 -38.18 -19.07 3.26
CA GLN A 584 -37.28 -18.63 2.19
C GLN A 584 -35.93 -19.34 2.32
N ALA A 585 -35.42 -19.53 3.53
CA ALA A 585 -34.20 -20.30 3.77
C ALA A 585 -34.34 -21.76 3.25
N TYR A 586 -35.50 -22.38 3.44
CA TYR A 586 -35.79 -23.71 2.88
C TYR A 586 -35.80 -23.72 1.35
N ALA A 587 -36.42 -22.71 0.72
CA ALA A 587 -36.42 -22.59 -0.73
C ALA A 587 -35.00 -22.42 -1.27
N MET A 588 -34.19 -21.54 -0.66
CA MET A 588 -32.78 -21.32 -1.01
C MET A 588 -31.95 -22.60 -0.94
N LEU A 589 -32.11 -23.40 0.13
CA LEU A 589 -31.39 -24.67 0.30
C LEU A 589 -31.70 -25.70 -0.79
N SER A 590 -32.93 -25.68 -1.32
CA SER A 590 -33.43 -26.66 -2.30
C SER A 590 -33.34 -26.20 -3.77
N LYS A 591 -33.03 -24.92 -4.00
CA LYS A 591 -32.94 -24.33 -5.34
C LYS A 591 -31.79 -24.98 -6.11
N PRO A 592 -32.02 -25.54 -7.32
CA PRO A 592 -30.95 -26.02 -8.16
C PRO A 592 -30.14 -24.84 -8.71
N LEU A 593 -28.82 -24.92 -8.60
CA LEU A 593 -27.92 -23.84 -9.01
C LEU A 593 -27.25 -24.17 -10.34
N PRO A 594 -27.57 -23.45 -11.44
CA PRO A 594 -27.08 -23.80 -12.77
C PRO A 594 -25.56 -23.69 -12.90
N ASP A 595 -24.95 -22.74 -12.18
CA ASP A 595 -23.51 -22.51 -12.20
C ASP A 595 -22.71 -23.62 -11.49
N PHE A 596 -23.38 -24.49 -10.72
CA PHE A 596 -22.77 -25.57 -9.95
C PHE A 596 -23.34 -26.95 -10.34
N ASN A 597 -23.48 -27.19 -11.66
CA ASN A 597 -24.03 -28.43 -12.23
C ASN A 597 -25.45 -28.78 -11.74
N ASN A 598 -26.31 -27.78 -11.51
CA ASN A 598 -27.68 -27.92 -10.97
C ASN A 598 -27.77 -28.53 -9.57
N LYS A 599 -26.66 -28.57 -8.82
CA LYS A 599 -26.66 -29.02 -7.43
C LYS A 599 -27.37 -28.02 -6.53
N SER A 600 -28.03 -28.51 -5.51
CA SER A 600 -28.58 -27.70 -4.41
C SER A 600 -27.49 -27.38 -3.37
N ALA A 601 -27.70 -26.35 -2.55
CA ALA A 601 -26.74 -25.99 -1.49
C ALA A 601 -26.48 -27.15 -0.50
N ILE A 602 -27.49 -28.01 -0.28
CA ILE A 602 -27.37 -29.20 0.58
C ILE A 602 -26.51 -30.28 -0.06
N GLU A 603 -26.67 -30.52 -1.37
CA GLU A 603 -25.83 -31.48 -2.10
C GLU A 603 -24.37 -31.00 -2.12
N ILE A 604 -24.14 -29.70 -2.30
CA ILE A 604 -22.80 -29.11 -2.22
C ILE A 604 -22.23 -29.27 -0.80
N ALA A 605 -23.03 -29.07 0.26
CA ALA A 605 -22.59 -29.29 1.64
C ALA A 605 -22.25 -30.76 1.93
N TYR A 606 -23.00 -31.68 1.33
CA TYR A 606 -22.77 -33.12 1.42
C TYR A 606 -21.47 -33.52 0.71
N ASP A 607 -21.27 -33.07 -0.53
CA ASP A 607 -20.02 -33.28 -1.27
C ASP A 607 -18.82 -32.67 -0.51
N ALA A 608 -19.03 -31.50 0.09
CA ALA A 608 -18.08 -30.84 0.97
C ALA A 608 -17.96 -31.51 2.35
N SER A 609 -18.61 -32.64 2.64
CA SER A 609 -18.55 -33.36 3.93
C SER A 609 -18.63 -32.43 5.15
N TYR A 610 -19.35 -31.31 5.06
CA TYR A 610 -19.35 -30.28 6.10
C TYR A 610 -20.51 -30.54 7.06
N GLY A 611 -20.27 -31.48 7.97
CA GLY A 611 -21.29 -32.01 8.89
C GLY A 611 -21.98 -30.93 9.73
N SER A 612 -21.26 -29.89 10.15
CA SER A 612 -21.84 -28.79 10.94
C SER A 612 -22.95 -28.04 10.21
N PHE A 613 -22.83 -27.86 8.89
CA PHE A 613 -23.87 -27.22 8.08
C PHE A 613 -25.10 -28.10 7.90
N ILE A 614 -24.90 -29.40 7.70
CA ILE A 614 -26.01 -30.37 7.60
C ILE A 614 -26.73 -30.51 8.95
N ALA A 615 -25.99 -30.48 10.06
CA ALA A 615 -26.53 -30.55 11.41
C ALA A 615 -27.32 -29.30 11.83
N HIS A 616 -27.24 -28.20 11.07
CA HIS A 616 -27.94 -26.96 11.37
C HIS A 616 -29.47 -27.19 11.47
N PRO A 617 -30.18 -26.59 12.44
CA PRO A 617 -31.62 -26.79 12.63
C PRO A 617 -32.46 -26.50 11.38
N CYS A 618 -32.03 -25.55 10.54
CA CYS A 618 -32.67 -25.28 9.25
C CYS A 618 -32.61 -26.51 8.33
N CYS A 619 -31.41 -27.07 8.11
CA CYS A 619 -31.20 -28.24 7.27
C CYS A 619 -31.95 -29.46 7.82
N GLN A 620 -31.92 -29.68 9.14
CA GLN A 620 -32.62 -30.79 9.78
C GLN A 620 -34.14 -30.67 9.62
N ARG A 621 -34.72 -29.50 9.91
CA ARG A 621 -36.17 -29.27 9.72
C ARG A 621 -36.59 -29.38 8.26
N TRP A 622 -35.75 -28.91 7.33
CA TRP A 622 -35.99 -29.09 5.91
C TRP A 622 -36.00 -30.57 5.51
N LEU A 623 -35.01 -31.34 5.97
CA LEU A 623 -34.95 -32.79 5.73
C LEU A 623 -36.17 -33.50 6.30
N THR A 624 -36.58 -33.16 7.53
CA THR A 624 -37.81 -33.67 8.15
C THR A 624 -39.03 -33.35 7.29
N ARG A 625 -39.18 -32.10 6.82
CA ARG A 625 -40.29 -31.71 5.94
C ARG A 625 -40.26 -32.43 4.60
N LYS A 626 -39.08 -32.65 4.02
CA LYS A 626 -38.94 -33.41 2.76
C LYS A 626 -39.29 -34.88 2.95
N LEU A 627 -38.95 -35.46 4.11
CA LEU A 627 -39.25 -36.84 4.45
C LEU A 627 -40.74 -37.08 4.70
N PHE A 628 -41.39 -36.22 5.49
CA PHE A 628 -42.81 -36.38 5.87
C PHE A 628 -43.78 -35.64 4.93
N GLY A 629 -43.28 -34.83 3.98
CA GLY A 629 -44.10 -34.09 3.03
C GLY A 629 -45.08 -33.12 3.71
N SER A 630 -46.38 -33.28 3.42
CA SER A 630 -47.44 -32.47 4.03
C SER A 630 -47.90 -32.98 5.40
N ILE A 631 -47.32 -34.09 5.88
CA ILE A 631 -47.72 -34.73 7.13
C ILE A 631 -47.00 -34.05 8.28
N GLN A 632 -47.75 -33.33 9.12
CA GLN A 632 -47.22 -32.78 10.37
C GLN A 632 -47.32 -33.83 11.47
N VAL A 633 -46.20 -34.45 11.82
CA VAL A 633 -46.11 -35.31 13.00
C VAL A 633 -46.18 -34.43 14.25
N LYS A 634 -47.39 -34.26 14.78
CA LYS A 634 -47.62 -33.60 16.06
C LYS A 634 -47.56 -34.67 17.14
N GLU A 635 -46.55 -34.62 18.02
CA GLU A 635 -46.60 -35.42 19.23
C GLU A 635 -47.68 -34.84 20.14
N LEU A 636 -48.85 -35.47 20.10
CA LEU A 636 -49.94 -35.20 21.02
C LEU A 636 -49.70 -36.04 22.27
N ASP A 637 -49.36 -35.39 23.38
CA ASP A 637 -49.32 -36.02 24.70
C ASP A 637 -50.76 -36.24 25.19
N TRP A 638 -51.43 -37.27 24.65
CA TRP A 638 -52.75 -37.68 25.11
C TRP A 638 -52.71 -38.48 26.41
N GLY A 639 -51.97 -38.00 27.42
CA GLY A 639 -51.95 -38.58 28.77
C GLY A 639 -52.10 -40.11 28.80
N ILE A 640 -53.12 -40.61 29.50
CA ILE A 640 -53.39 -42.05 29.72
C ILE A 640 -53.75 -42.83 28.42
N CYS A 641 -54.01 -42.14 27.30
CA CYS A 641 -54.28 -42.74 25.98
C CYS A 641 -53.07 -42.68 25.04
N ARG A 642 -51.85 -42.95 25.55
CA ARG A 642 -50.65 -43.08 24.72
C ARG A 642 -50.76 -44.34 23.85
N LEU A 643 -51.04 -44.16 22.57
CA LEU A 643 -51.03 -45.28 21.60
C LEU A 643 -49.60 -45.89 21.53
N PRO A 644 -49.46 -47.22 21.52
CA PRO A 644 -48.18 -47.89 21.33
C PRO A 644 -47.48 -47.44 20.04
N TYR A 645 -46.13 -47.44 20.02
CA TYR A 645 -45.33 -46.94 18.89
C TYR A 645 -45.68 -47.53 17.51
N TRP A 646 -46.26 -48.74 17.46
CA TRP A 646 -46.68 -49.41 16.22
C TRP A 646 -48.03 -48.94 15.66
N PHE A 647 -48.79 -48.12 16.40
CA PHE A 647 -50.10 -47.58 16.00
C PHE A 647 -50.03 -46.13 15.50
N LYS A 648 -48.87 -45.47 15.61
CA LYS A 648 -48.63 -44.18 14.94
C LYS A 648 -48.58 -44.48 13.43
N VAL A 649 -49.60 -44.06 12.69
CA VAL A 649 -49.55 -44.04 11.22
C VAL A 649 -48.41 -43.10 10.84
N TYR A 650 -47.38 -43.67 10.21
CA TYR A 650 -46.24 -42.96 9.62
C TYR A 650 -46.64 -42.25 8.32
#